data_AF-A0AAN5KRA1-F1
#
_entry.id   AF-A0AAN5KRA1-F1
#
_cell.length_a   1.000
_cell.length_b   1.000
_cell.length_c   1.000
_cell.angle_alpha   90.00
_cell.angle_beta   90.00
_cell.angle_gamma   90.00
#
_symmetry.space_group_name_H-M   'P 1'
#
loop_
_entity.id
_entity.type
_entity.pdbx_description
1 polymer ?
#
loop_
_entity_poly.entity_id
_entity_poly.type
_entity_poly.pdbx_seq_one_letter_code
_entity_poly.pdbx_strand_id
1 'polypeptide(L)'
;MKEQQKAIFIENIKSTCAVDEQMAKELADSLLEIHQLNTGVNEQTLLSEVFLTKFALYLKIGKEVALDWVRKNKDLDTPFPSNAVESQPVQDAKKPVENKVQVYGAMTVGRSPVNKALNQLTNDLLKEVVEHGKTQKAQKLRAYIFDQLARRLEAALSQEQINDLYNRIRGTGDYTKSESFSEEQLKTLKEKVVPELKRELSDLGNGNVNILGLDVSREDKYAFDTTNIFSVWFSNNPAVYMPQHVKTQVEKTAKLNQPGKTRIVFSSLCLNETARLEFQQWAKENSIELVDIDSIDLKSVSETDAQLLNLAKDELEAMRKGKGGNPAAASDLVRWVDVIIGESSTYIDIDLPMNDKKVTVEVHSGFPVLLNMGSALTKDGQQPAMENPAFNTDMIAYSKDKEARRHIIEGVAKNIIARYENCAKYIAESKNEELVRLKNSPGYQLLVEKTDGKFDLCALRAAVSEAHQDALSFATFFGAEYFAKTFATQEFIPVIKEAIQHQNQELLTSVIENHIEKQHLNDYPKTPDGIKKLLKSFQGIVYKPLVMEFSGPSAVSSSWVEAISGRSIPRNFEYLAEPMSQPLRVLQHHACVSGKANFSSDNIPQWCELQSDVEKRQQQREDGLSWLPDAQEKLKREGQQAKIEEEQRIKLEEEQRIKLEEEQRIKLEEEQRIKLEEEYKSKKYFAQSDAIDLILNNFENEISSIGAYYAPAKQRAIELLDTLRKYKEEAFNDPSREKLISFAQSTKRAIQEATPILQKDLGWGDYLTNLAKQLVNAVTFAVAYAVTFGTTGHQGFFALKSSLAVNQSQNLEESLNSELGQKNC
;
A
#
# COMPACT_ATOMS: atom_id res chain seq x y z
N MET A 1 39.32 45.23 39.47
CA MET A 1 39.24 43.80 39.11
C MET A 1 37.87 43.36 38.56
N LYS A 2 36.76 44.08 38.80
CA LYS A 2 35.43 43.72 38.25
C LYS A 2 35.23 43.95 36.73
N GLU A 3 35.88 44.94 36.10
CA GLU A 3 35.62 45.25 34.68
C GLU A 3 36.21 44.26 33.67
N GLN A 4 37.44 43.78 33.89
CA GLN A 4 38.05 42.75 33.02
C GLN A 4 37.28 41.43 33.08
N GLN A 5 36.79 41.04 34.27
CA GLN A 5 35.96 39.85 34.42
C GLN A 5 34.57 40.02 33.79
N LYS A 6 33.95 41.20 33.93
CA LYS A 6 32.70 41.52 33.24
C LYS A 6 32.85 41.44 31.72
N ALA A 7 33.99 41.87 31.17
CA ALA A 7 34.28 41.74 29.74
C ALA A 7 34.37 40.27 29.29
N ILE A 8 35.06 39.40 30.05
CA ILE A 8 35.11 37.94 29.80
C ILE A 8 33.72 37.32 29.86
N PHE A 9 32.90 37.74 30.82
CA PHE A 9 31.55 37.25 31.00
C PHE A 9 30.63 37.65 29.83
N ILE A 10 30.73 38.91 29.38
CA ILE A 10 30.03 39.40 28.19
C ILE A 10 30.47 38.63 26.95
N GLU A 11 31.78 38.38 26.77
CA GLU A 11 32.29 37.63 25.63
C GLU A 11 31.77 36.19 25.61
N ASN A 12 31.79 35.50 26.75
CA ASN A 12 31.30 34.13 26.88
C ASN A 12 29.76 34.03 26.74
N ILE A 13 29.01 35.02 27.24
CA ILE A 13 27.57 35.11 27.00
C ILE A 13 27.30 35.34 25.51
N LYS A 14 28.04 36.25 24.86
CA LYS A 14 27.89 36.52 23.42
C LYS A 14 28.22 35.28 22.58
N SER A 15 29.25 34.53 22.94
CA SER A 15 29.65 33.32 22.22
C SER A 15 28.67 32.16 22.39
N THR A 16 28.07 32.02 23.58
CA THR A 16 27.23 30.85 23.91
C THR A 16 25.72 31.11 23.76
N CYS A 17 25.25 32.32 24.10
CA CYS A 17 23.83 32.65 24.16
C CYS A 17 23.29 33.40 22.92
N ALA A 18 24.16 33.77 21.98
CA ALA A 18 23.79 34.49 20.74
C ALA A 18 22.94 35.76 20.98
N VAL A 19 23.38 36.63 21.87
CA VAL A 19 22.71 37.91 22.20
C VAL A 19 23.51 39.12 21.72
N ASP A 20 22.83 40.24 21.49
CA ASP A 20 23.49 41.51 21.18
C ASP A 20 24.32 42.02 22.38
N GLU A 21 25.15 43.02 22.11
CA GLU A 21 26.10 43.51 23.11
C GLU A 21 25.43 44.23 24.29
N GLN A 22 24.27 44.84 24.07
CA GLN A 22 23.55 45.53 25.14
C GLN A 22 22.88 44.52 26.07
N MET A 23 22.20 43.52 25.51
CA MET A 23 21.61 42.41 26.25
C MET A 23 22.69 41.61 26.99
N ALA A 24 23.84 41.34 26.37
CA ALA A 24 24.95 40.67 27.03
C ALA A 24 25.47 41.45 28.25
N LYS A 25 25.59 42.78 28.12
CA LYS A 25 25.98 43.66 29.23
C LYS A 25 24.95 43.61 30.37
N GLU A 26 23.66 43.71 30.03
CA GLU A 26 22.58 43.64 31.01
C GLU A 26 22.53 42.29 31.73
N LEU A 27 22.65 41.18 31.00
CA LEU A 27 22.68 39.83 31.59
C LEU A 27 23.91 39.63 32.48
N ALA A 28 25.07 40.12 32.03
CA ALA A 28 26.29 40.09 32.83
C ALA A 28 26.13 40.88 34.13
N ASP A 29 25.51 42.06 34.07
CA ASP A 29 25.20 42.87 35.25
C ASP A 29 24.24 42.17 36.21
N SER A 30 23.14 41.60 35.69
CA SER A 30 22.18 40.86 36.51
C SER A 30 22.79 39.60 37.14
N LEU A 31 23.66 38.88 36.44
CA LEU A 31 24.34 37.69 36.96
C LEU A 31 25.39 38.05 38.01
N LEU A 32 26.12 39.16 37.81
CA LEU A 32 27.03 39.72 38.82
C LEU A 32 26.28 40.18 40.07
N GLU A 33 25.08 40.74 39.92
CA GLU A 33 24.22 41.12 41.04
C GLU A 33 23.71 39.88 41.80
N ILE A 34 23.25 38.84 41.09
CA ILE A 34 22.84 37.57 41.70
C ILE A 34 24.00 36.92 42.46
N HIS A 35 25.21 36.94 41.89
CA HIS A 35 26.43 36.47 42.54
C HIS A 35 26.74 37.26 43.83
N GLN A 36 26.55 38.58 43.82
CA GLN A 36 26.78 39.44 44.99
C GLN A 36 25.73 39.25 46.11
N LEU A 37 24.51 38.84 45.76
CA LEU A 37 23.39 38.67 46.70
C LEU A 37 23.25 37.26 47.29
N ASN A 38 23.71 36.21 46.60
CA ASN A 38 23.65 34.81 47.05
C ASN A 38 25.08 34.26 47.25
N THR A 39 25.54 34.19 48.51
CA THR A 39 26.91 33.80 48.90
C THR A 39 27.23 32.29 48.76
N GLY A 40 26.90 31.67 47.62
CA GLY A 40 27.13 30.23 47.40
C GLY A 40 27.50 29.81 45.98
N VAL A 41 27.27 30.62 44.94
CA VAL A 41 27.59 30.23 43.55
C VAL A 41 29.02 30.67 43.20
N ASN A 42 29.92 29.70 43.00
CA ASN A 42 31.31 29.95 42.60
C ASN A 42 31.37 30.64 41.22
N GLU A 43 32.22 31.67 41.09
CA GLU A 43 32.41 32.44 39.86
C GLU A 43 32.84 31.56 38.68
N GLN A 44 33.63 30.50 38.92
CA GLN A 44 34.03 29.54 37.88
C GLN A 44 32.83 28.76 37.33
N THR A 45 31.81 28.53 38.15
CA THR A 45 30.61 27.80 37.75
C THR A 45 29.76 28.62 36.79
N LEU A 46 29.66 29.94 37.00
CA LEU A 46 28.97 30.87 36.09
C LEU A 46 29.66 31.01 34.73
N LEU A 47 30.96 30.69 34.66
CA LEU A 47 31.76 30.67 33.44
C LEU A 47 31.89 29.27 32.83
N SER A 48 31.34 28.24 33.49
CA SER A 48 31.40 26.89 32.97
C SER A 48 30.55 26.76 31.70
N GLU A 49 31.05 26.01 30.73
CA GLU A 49 30.33 25.72 29.50
C GLU A 49 28.96 25.09 29.79
N VAL A 50 28.88 24.24 30.83
CA VAL A 50 27.65 23.61 31.30
C VAL A 50 26.63 24.64 31.78
N PHE A 51 27.04 25.61 32.60
CA PHE A 51 26.15 26.67 33.08
C PHE A 51 25.70 27.57 31.94
N LEU A 52 26.64 28.07 31.11
CA LEU A 52 26.31 29.00 30.03
C LEU A 52 25.40 28.34 28.98
N THR A 53 25.58 27.05 28.72
CA THR A 53 24.67 26.29 27.85
C THR A 53 23.27 26.19 28.47
N LYS A 54 23.15 25.88 29.77
CA LYS A 54 21.83 25.85 30.45
C LYS A 54 21.19 27.24 30.52
N PHE A 55 21.96 28.25 30.86
CA PHE A 55 21.52 29.64 30.93
C PHE A 55 21.03 30.14 29.55
N ALA A 56 21.76 29.83 28.47
CA ALA A 56 21.33 30.13 27.11
C ALA A 56 19.96 29.52 26.78
N LEU A 57 19.69 28.31 27.26
CA LEU A 57 18.41 27.64 27.03
C LEU A 57 17.27 28.29 27.82
N TYR A 58 17.47 28.65 29.09
CA TYR A 58 16.46 29.42 29.83
C TYR A 58 16.28 30.83 29.26
N LEU A 59 17.33 31.44 28.73
CA LEU A 59 17.27 32.76 28.11
C LEU A 59 16.39 32.74 26.86
N LYS A 60 16.40 31.64 26.10
CA LYS A 60 15.44 31.39 24.99
C LYS A 60 13.99 31.33 25.48
N ILE A 61 13.73 30.99 26.75
CA ILE A 61 12.39 31.07 27.36
C ILE A 61 12.06 32.52 27.73
N GLY A 62 13.00 33.20 28.35
CA GLY A 62 12.91 34.62 28.63
C GLY A 62 13.96 35.08 29.64
N LYS A 63 14.38 36.35 29.53
CA LYS A 63 15.39 36.96 30.41
C LYS A 63 15.09 36.77 31.89
N GLU A 64 13.87 37.11 32.33
CA GLU A 64 13.50 37.01 33.75
C GLU A 64 13.43 35.56 34.24
N VAL A 65 13.04 34.62 33.37
CA VAL A 65 13.00 33.19 33.68
C VAL A 65 14.41 32.64 33.88
N ALA A 66 15.34 33.01 33.00
CA ALA A 66 16.75 32.64 33.12
C ALA A 66 17.38 33.17 34.42
N LEU A 67 17.11 34.43 34.76
CA LEU A 67 17.61 35.02 36.00
C LEU A 67 16.99 34.38 37.24
N ASP A 68 15.69 34.04 37.21
CA ASP A 68 15.01 33.33 38.29
C ASP A 68 15.56 31.91 38.50
N TRP A 69 15.86 31.18 37.42
CA TRP A 69 16.53 29.87 37.48
C TRP A 69 17.87 29.97 38.23
N VAL A 70 18.71 30.96 37.90
CA VAL A 70 20.00 31.19 38.58
C VAL A 70 19.81 31.51 40.05
N ARG A 71 18.79 32.32 40.41
CA ARG A 71 18.48 32.66 41.82
C ARG A 71 18.11 31.42 42.65
N LYS A 72 17.44 30.43 42.03
CA LYS A 72 16.94 29.21 42.68
C LYS A 72 17.97 28.10 42.79
N ASN A 73 18.95 28.01 41.90
CA ASN A 73 19.92 26.91 41.85
C ASN A 73 21.28 27.33 42.44
N LYS A 74 21.43 27.12 43.76
CA LYS A 74 22.60 27.57 44.54
C LYS A 74 23.82 26.65 44.47
N ASP A 75 23.64 25.35 44.20
CA ASP A 75 24.72 24.36 44.11
C ASP A 75 24.81 23.78 42.69
N LEU A 76 25.69 24.36 41.87
CA LEU A 76 25.93 23.95 40.49
C LEU A 76 27.24 23.13 40.32
N ASP A 77 27.90 22.78 41.43
CA ASP A 77 29.24 22.16 41.47
C ASP A 77 29.23 20.62 41.54
N THR A 78 28.17 19.93 41.10
CA THR A 78 28.27 18.46 40.96
C THR A 78 29.09 18.11 39.70
N PRO A 79 30.27 17.47 39.83
CA PRO A 79 31.09 17.11 38.68
C PRO A 79 30.41 16.02 37.85
N PHE A 80 30.49 16.11 36.52
CA PHE A 80 30.16 15.02 35.62
C PHE A 80 31.07 13.80 35.90
N PRO A 81 30.57 12.56 35.87
CA PRO A 81 31.45 11.40 35.78
C PRO A 81 32.18 11.47 34.44
N SER A 82 33.48 11.71 34.51
CA SER A 82 34.41 11.51 33.40
C SER A 82 34.34 10.03 32.98
N ASN A 83 33.58 9.74 31.91
CA ASN A 83 33.76 8.65 30.94
C ASN A 83 32.50 8.57 30.04
N ALA A 84 32.33 9.51 29.11
CA ALA A 84 31.51 9.28 27.92
C ALA A 84 32.44 8.69 26.85
N VAL A 85 32.54 7.36 26.84
CA VAL A 85 33.20 6.59 25.78
C VAL A 85 32.33 6.67 24.52
N GLU A 86 32.97 6.97 23.40
CA GLU A 86 32.40 6.89 22.05
C GLU A 86 31.81 5.50 21.72
N SER A 87 30.81 5.51 20.85
CA SER A 87 30.22 4.39 20.07
C SER A 87 29.24 3.42 20.76
N GLN A 88 27.98 3.47 20.28
CA GLN A 88 26.89 2.48 20.41
C GLN A 88 27.32 1.06 19.92
N PRO A 89 26.59 -0.08 20.09
CA PRO A 89 25.16 -0.25 20.45
C PRO A 89 24.81 -1.44 21.41
N VAL A 90 23.49 -1.57 21.71
CA VAL A 90 22.76 -2.76 22.26
C VAL A 90 22.90 -3.09 23.77
N GLN A 91 21.75 -3.39 24.40
CA GLN A 91 21.51 -3.94 25.76
C GLN A 91 21.63 -2.89 26.89
N ASP A 92 20.69 -2.65 27.78
CA ASP A 92 19.65 -3.51 28.35
C ASP A 92 18.50 -2.65 28.88
N ALA A 93 17.31 -3.25 28.86
CA ALA A 93 16.19 -2.89 29.70
C ALA A 93 16.63 -2.67 31.16
N LYS A 94 15.86 -1.89 31.92
CA LYS A 94 15.88 -2.00 33.37
C LYS A 94 15.78 -3.48 33.71
N LYS A 95 16.88 -4.06 34.15
CA LYS A 95 16.85 -5.29 34.92
C LYS A 95 15.83 -5.01 36.05
N PRO A 96 14.76 -5.82 36.19
CA PRO A 96 14.13 -5.90 37.51
C PRO A 96 15.28 -6.19 38.46
N VAL A 97 15.30 -5.57 39.64
CA VAL A 97 16.32 -5.81 40.68
C VAL A 97 16.67 -7.29 40.66
N GLU A 98 17.75 -7.59 39.94
CA GLU A 98 18.29 -8.92 39.89
C GLU A 98 18.87 -8.96 41.28
N ASN A 99 18.29 -9.80 42.13
CA ASN A 99 19.14 -10.61 42.98
C ASN A 99 20.10 -11.35 42.01
N LYS A 100 21.13 -10.64 41.53
CA LYS A 100 22.36 -11.21 41.01
C LYS A 100 23.06 -11.82 42.20
N VAL A 101 22.47 -12.89 42.71
CA VAL A 101 23.30 -14.02 43.04
C VAL A 101 23.34 -14.82 41.75
N GLN A 102 24.29 -14.47 40.89
CA GLN A 102 24.78 -15.41 39.87
C GLN A 102 25.48 -16.54 40.66
N VAL A 103 24.71 -17.47 41.27
CA VAL A 103 25.25 -18.68 41.95
C VAL A 103 25.32 -19.84 40.97
N TYR A 104 25.58 -19.59 39.70
CA TYR A 104 25.78 -20.69 38.75
C TYR A 104 27.01 -20.40 37.89
N GLY A 105 28.10 -19.96 38.54
CA GLY A 105 29.38 -20.59 38.24
C GLY A 105 29.18 -22.07 38.56
N ALA A 106 29.09 -22.87 37.52
CA ALA A 106 28.59 -24.24 37.52
C ALA A 106 28.72 -24.96 38.88
N MET A 107 27.67 -25.71 39.25
CA MET A 107 27.90 -27.01 39.87
C MET A 107 28.66 -27.87 38.85
N THR A 108 29.89 -27.51 38.53
CA THR A 108 30.81 -28.21 37.64
C THR A 108 31.20 -29.45 38.40
N VAL A 109 30.52 -30.55 38.07
CA VAL A 109 31.11 -31.90 37.98
C VAL A 109 32.07 -32.21 39.14
N GLY A 110 31.60 -32.03 40.37
CA GLY A 110 32.31 -32.47 41.57
C GLY A 110 31.79 -33.84 42.00
N ARG A 111 32.67 -34.72 42.51
CA ARG A 111 32.35 -36.04 43.10
C ARG A 111 31.58 -35.94 44.44
N SER A 112 30.86 -34.85 44.70
CA SER A 112 30.10 -34.69 45.94
C SER A 112 28.93 -35.70 46.00
N PRO A 113 28.67 -36.32 47.16
CA PRO A 113 27.50 -37.17 47.37
C PRO A 113 26.16 -36.47 47.03
N VAL A 114 26.05 -35.16 47.26
CA VAL A 114 24.88 -34.32 46.89
C VAL A 114 24.61 -34.41 45.39
N ASN A 115 25.63 -34.14 44.57
CA ASN A 115 25.53 -34.17 43.10
C ASN A 115 25.18 -35.57 42.60
N LYS A 116 25.74 -36.62 43.21
CA LYS A 116 25.44 -38.00 42.83
C LYS A 116 23.95 -38.33 43.05
N ALA A 117 23.40 -37.89 44.19
CA ALA A 117 21.98 -38.06 44.51
C ALA A 117 21.07 -37.28 43.56
N LEU A 118 21.36 -36.01 43.27
CA LEU A 118 20.60 -35.23 42.28
C LEU A 118 20.67 -35.85 40.87
N ASN A 119 21.83 -36.33 40.44
CA ASN A 119 21.97 -37.00 39.15
C ASN A 119 21.18 -38.32 39.07
N GLN A 120 21.10 -39.07 40.17
CA GLN A 120 20.29 -40.29 40.23
C GLN A 120 18.80 -39.97 40.11
N LEU A 121 18.30 -39.03 40.92
CA LEU A 121 16.90 -38.56 40.85
C LEU A 121 16.55 -38.01 39.47
N THR A 122 17.47 -37.25 38.87
CA THR A 122 17.32 -36.74 37.49
C THR A 122 17.15 -37.88 36.50
N ASN A 123 18.01 -38.89 36.56
CA ASN A 123 17.94 -40.03 35.64
C ASN A 123 16.67 -40.88 35.86
N ASP A 124 16.19 -40.99 37.09
CA ASP A 124 14.97 -41.73 37.41
C ASP A 124 13.73 -41.00 36.88
N LEU A 125 13.62 -39.68 37.10
CA LEU A 125 12.57 -38.85 36.50
C LEU A 125 12.64 -38.87 34.96
N LEU A 126 13.84 -38.80 34.39
CA LEU A 126 14.04 -38.79 32.93
C LEU A 126 13.52 -40.09 32.26
N LYS A 127 13.66 -41.25 32.92
CA LYS A 127 13.15 -42.53 32.41
C LYS A 127 11.63 -42.60 32.36
N GLU A 128 10.94 -41.81 33.19
CA GLU A 128 9.48 -41.80 33.24
C GLU A 128 8.87 -40.97 32.11
N VAL A 129 9.61 -40.01 31.53
CA VAL A 129 9.06 -38.98 30.62
C VAL A 129 9.65 -39.03 29.20
N VAL A 130 10.73 -39.79 28.99
CA VAL A 130 11.40 -39.94 27.68
C VAL A 130 11.04 -41.28 27.04
N GLU A 131 10.93 -41.28 25.71
CA GLU A 131 10.69 -42.49 24.92
C GLU A 131 11.71 -43.58 25.25
N HIS A 132 11.23 -44.83 25.34
CA HIS A 132 12.06 -45.98 25.68
C HIS A 132 13.28 -46.08 24.75
N GLY A 133 14.49 -46.16 25.32
CA GLY A 133 15.75 -46.24 24.56
C GLY A 133 16.32 -44.89 24.07
N LYS A 134 15.63 -43.75 24.26
CA LYS A 134 16.14 -42.42 23.88
C LYS A 134 16.70 -41.58 25.04
N THR A 135 16.71 -42.11 26.26
CA THR A 135 17.21 -41.44 27.48
C THR A 135 18.62 -40.87 27.33
N GLN A 136 19.52 -41.56 26.62
CA GLN A 136 20.90 -41.10 26.39
C GLN A 136 21.00 -39.93 25.40
N LYS A 137 19.99 -39.74 24.53
CA LYS A 137 19.90 -38.65 23.55
C LYS A 137 19.20 -37.41 24.13
N ALA A 138 18.41 -37.57 25.19
CA ALA A 138 17.67 -36.50 25.87
C ALA A 138 18.54 -35.62 26.79
N GLN A 139 19.75 -35.26 26.38
CA GLN A 139 20.73 -34.56 27.22
C GLN A 139 20.24 -33.16 27.68
N LYS A 140 19.53 -32.43 26.81
CA LYS A 140 18.95 -31.12 27.14
C LYS A 140 17.87 -31.24 28.23
N LEU A 141 16.95 -32.21 28.11
CA LEU A 141 15.92 -32.47 29.12
C LEU A 141 16.53 -32.97 30.43
N ARG A 142 17.58 -33.80 30.37
CA ARG A 142 18.34 -34.20 31.56
C ARG A 142 18.93 -33.00 32.30
N ALA A 143 19.56 -32.08 31.57
CA ALA A 143 20.12 -30.86 32.15
C ALA A 143 19.04 -29.98 32.77
N TYR A 144 17.88 -29.85 32.10
CA TYR A 144 16.71 -29.15 32.61
C TYR A 144 16.21 -29.72 33.94
N ILE A 145 15.93 -31.03 33.99
CA ILE A 145 15.43 -31.70 35.20
C ILE A 145 16.41 -31.51 36.35
N PHE A 146 17.72 -31.65 36.09
CA PHE A 146 18.75 -31.43 37.10
C PHE A 146 18.73 -29.99 37.65
N ASP A 147 18.70 -28.99 36.76
CA ASP A 147 18.66 -27.56 37.14
C ASP A 147 17.38 -27.22 37.92
N GLN A 148 16.23 -27.74 37.51
CA GLN A 148 14.96 -27.54 38.21
C GLN A 148 14.95 -28.16 39.61
N LEU A 149 15.49 -29.38 39.77
CA LEU A 149 15.64 -30.00 41.08
C LEU A 149 16.52 -29.15 42.00
N ALA A 150 17.65 -28.64 41.49
CA ALA A 150 18.57 -27.83 42.27
C ALA A 150 17.96 -26.50 42.71
N ARG A 151 17.37 -25.74 41.77
CA ARG A 151 16.78 -24.42 42.05
C ARG A 151 15.59 -24.49 42.99
N ARG A 152 14.71 -25.47 42.81
CA ARG A 152 13.53 -25.64 43.68
C ARG A 152 13.92 -26.09 45.07
N LEU A 153 14.95 -26.92 45.18
CA LEU A 153 15.52 -27.27 46.48
C LEU A 153 16.06 -26.02 47.16
N GLU A 154 16.91 -25.24 46.49
CA GLU A 154 17.45 -23.99 47.05
C GLU A 154 16.34 -23.02 47.48
N ALA A 155 15.33 -22.81 46.65
CA ALA A 155 14.19 -21.93 46.96
C ALA A 155 13.28 -22.42 48.11
N ALA A 156 13.30 -23.72 48.40
CA ALA A 156 12.51 -24.32 49.48
C ALA A 156 13.24 -24.36 50.83
N LEU A 157 14.53 -24.01 50.86
CA LEU A 157 15.38 -24.07 52.05
C LEU A 157 15.56 -22.69 52.69
N SER A 158 15.81 -22.66 54.00
CA SER A 158 16.24 -21.45 54.71
C SER A 158 17.68 -21.07 54.36
N GLN A 159 18.09 -19.82 54.60
CA GLN A 159 19.47 -19.38 54.35
C GLN A 159 20.53 -20.22 55.08
N GLU A 160 20.20 -20.70 56.28
CA GLU A 160 21.06 -21.59 57.06
C GLU A 160 21.19 -22.98 56.39
N GLN A 161 20.07 -23.54 55.95
CA GLN A 161 20.04 -24.81 55.23
C GLN A 161 20.71 -24.73 53.85
N ILE A 162 20.64 -23.58 53.18
CA ILE A 162 21.36 -23.29 51.93
C ILE A 162 22.87 -23.29 52.19
N ASN A 163 23.34 -22.62 53.25
CA ASN A 163 24.75 -22.61 53.62
C ASN A 163 25.26 -24.02 53.97
N ASP A 164 24.46 -24.81 54.70
CA ASP A 164 24.76 -26.23 54.96
C ASP A 164 24.85 -27.04 53.66
N LEU A 165 23.88 -26.89 52.75
CA LEU A 165 23.89 -27.53 51.43
C LEU A 165 25.17 -27.19 50.66
N TYR A 166 25.57 -25.91 50.61
CA TYR A 166 26.80 -25.49 49.94
C TYR A 166 28.06 -26.05 50.59
N ASN A 167 28.11 -26.14 51.93
CA ASN A 167 29.24 -26.75 52.65
C ASN A 167 29.36 -28.25 52.34
N ARG A 168 28.23 -28.98 52.26
CA ARG A 168 28.17 -30.39 51.83
C ARG A 168 28.60 -30.58 50.38
N ILE A 169 28.25 -29.64 49.49
CA ILE A 169 28.71 -29.66 48.09
C ILE A 169 30.23 -29.46 47.99
N ARG A 170 30.77 -28.49 48.74
CA ARG A 170 32.20 -28.13 48.72
C ARG A 170 33.08 -29.09 49.52
N GLY A 171 32.50 -29.95 50.35
CA GLY A 171 33.23 -30.89 51.19
C GLY A 171 34.04 -30.22 52.31
N THR A 172 33.64 -29.02 52.73
CA THR A 172 34.33 -28.23 53.76
C THR A 172 33.70 -28.47 55.13
N GLY A 173 34.49 -28.96 56.10
CA GLY A 173 34.05 -29.26 57.48
C GLY A 173 33.96 -30.75 57.81
N ASP A 174 33.23 -31.12 58.87
CA ASP A 174 33.03 -32.53 59.31
C ASP A 174 32.12 -33.33 58.34
N TYR A 175 31.59 -32.66 57.33
CA TYR A 175 30.76 -33.24 56.25
C TYR A 175 31.55 -34.15 55.29
N THR A 176 32.88 -34.25 55.44
CA THR A 176 33.71 -35.20 54.69
C THR A 176 33.35 -36.67 54.94
N LYS A 177 32.59 -36.96 56.01
CA LYS A 177 32.12 -38.31 56.39
C LYS A 177 30.59 -38.50 56.30
N SER A 178 29.82 -37.47 55.91
CA SER A 178 28.36 -37.40 56.08
C SER A 178 27.60 -37.60 54.75
N GLU A 179 26.36 -38.08 54.87
CA GLU A 179 25.40 -38.37 53.81
C GLU A 179 25.15 -37.19 52.85
N SER A 180 24.62 -37.50 51.66
CA SER A 180 24.41 -36.55 50.56
C SER A 180 23.59 -35.32 50.93
N PHE A 181 22.55 -35.47 51.74
CA PHE A 181 21.69 -34.38 52.19
C PHE A 181 21.50 -34.51 53.70
N SER A 182 21.23 -33.42 54.41
CA SER A 182 20.64 -33.55 55.76
C SER A 182 19.27 -34.21 55.68
N GLU A 183 18.78 -34.79 56.78
CA GLU A 183 17.43 -35.41 56.82
C GLU A 183 16.34 -34.41 56.40
N GLU A 184 16.44 -33.16 56.83
CA GLU A 184 15.49 -32.08 56.49
C GLU A 184 15.55 -31.69 55.01
N GLN A 185 16.76 -31.59 54.43
CA GLN A 185 16.94 -31.32 53.01
C GLN A 185 16.40 -32.48 52.17
N LEU A 186 16.66 -33.73 52.58
CA LEU A 186 16.18 -34.92 51.90
C LEU A 186 14.65 -35.02 51.96
N LYS A 187 14.07 -34.69 53.11
CA LYS A 187 12.62 -34.61 53.30
C LYS A 187 12.00 -33.58 52.35
N THR A 188 12.54 -32.37 52.32
CA THR A 188 12.10 -31.29 51.42
C THR A 188 12.20 -31.71 49.95
N LEU A 189 13.32 -32.34 49.57
CA LEU A 189 13.55 -32.81 48.21
C LEU A 189 12.53 -33.90 47.80
N LYS A 190 12.31 -34.90 48.66
CA LYS A 190 11.44 -36.06 48.36
C LYS A 190 9.94 -35.78 48.50
N GLU A 191 9.54 -35.00 49.49
CA GLU A 191 8.11 -34.78 49.80
C GLU A 191 7.52 -33.57 49.08
N LYS A 192 8.36 -32.62 48.65
CA LYS A 192 7.90 -31.38 47.99
C LYS A 192 8.45 -31.23 46.58
N VAL A 193 9.76 -31.12 46.42
CA VAL A 193 10.40 -30.74 45.15
C VAL A 193 10.20 -31.79 44.05
N VAL A 194 10.52 -33.07 44.32
CA VAL A 194 10.38 -34.16 43.35
C VAL A 194 8.92 -34.39 42.93
N PRO A 195 7.94 -34.46 43.84
CA PRO A 195 6.52 -34.58 43.47
C PRO A 195 5.98 -33.42 42.63
N GLU A 196 6.37 -32.17 42.95
CA GLU A 196 5.99 -30.99 42.18
C GLU A 196 6.55 -31.06 40.75
N LEU A 197 7.85 -31.36 40.60
CA LEU A 197 8.47 -31.47 39.28
C LEU A 197 7.92 -32.65 38.48
N LYS A 198 7.65 -33.78 39.12
CA LYS A 198 7.04 -34.96 38.48
C LYS A 198 5.65 -34.66 37.94
N ARG A 199 4.84 -33.90 38.69
CA ARG A 199 3.52 -33.44 38.24
C ARG A 199 3.62 -32.58 36.98
N GLU A 200 4.51 -31.60 37.00
CA GLU A 200 4.77 -30.71 35.85
C GLU A 200 5.25 -31.48 34.61
N LEU A 201 6.18 -32.41 34.78
CA LEU A 201 6.64 -33.26 33.68
C LEU A 201 5.55 -34.21 33.15
N SER A 202 4.63 -34.64 34.01
CA SER A 202 3.46 -35.45 33.60
C SER A 202 2.43 -34.61 32.86
N ASP A 203 2.24 -33.35 33.27
CA ASP A 203 1.33 -32.40 32.62
C ASP A 203 1.81 -32.01 31.21
N LEU A 204 3.13 -32.02 30.96
CA LEU A 204 3.69 -31.94 29.61
C LEU A 204 3.25 -33.11 28.71
N GLY A 205 2.93 -34.27 29.31
CA GLY A 205 2.45 -35.50 28.65
C GLY A 205 0.97 -35.51 28.29
N ASN A 206 0.12 -34.72 28.98
CA ASN A 206 -1.33 -34.77 28.78
C ASN A 206 -1.85 -33.82 27.70
N GLY A 207 -1.14 -32.72 27.40
CA GLY A 207 -1.35 -31.89 26.19
C GLY A 207 -2.72 -31.27 25.93
N ASN A 208 -3.71 -31.47 26.79
CA ASN A 208 -5.04 -30.89 26.59
C ASN A 208 -4.93 -29.37 26.54
N VAL A 209 -5.41 -28.71 25.49
CA VAL A 209 -5.43 -27.25 25.42
C VAL A 209 -6.90 -26.84 25.41
N ASN A 210 -7.33 -26.08 26.41
CA ASN A 210 -8.69 -25.59 26.51
C ASN A 210 -8.71 -24.10 26.21
N ILE A 211 -9.39 -23.71 25.13
CA ILE A 211 -9.51 -22.33 24.70
C ILE A 211 -10.97 -21.94 24.81
N LEU A 212 -11.26 -20.91 25.62
CA LEU A 212 -12.62 -20.40 25.84
C LEU A 212 -13.62 -21.50 26.26
N GLY A 213 -13.18 -22.51 27.01
CA GLY A 213 -14.02 -23.61 27.47
C GLY A 213 -14.11 -24.80 26.51
N LEU A 214 -13.46 -24.77 25.35
CA LEU A 214 -13.45 -25.87 24.39
C LEU A 214 -12.06 -26.52 24.27
N ASP A 215 -12.01 -27.84 24.34
CA ASP A 215 -10.76 -28.60 24.19
C ASP A 215 -10.35 -28.74 22.72
N VAL A 216 -9.05 -28.56 22.45
CA VAL A 216 -8.44 -28.91 21.16
C VAL A 216 -8.39 -30.42 21.03
N SER A 217 -9.19 -30.96 20.10
CA SER A 217 -9.24 -32.39 19.79
C SER A 217 -7.98 -32.86 19.07
N ARG A 218 -7.55 -34.10 19.31
CA ARG A 218 -6.47 -34.74 18.55
C ARG A 218 -6.97 -35.57 17.35
N GLU A 219 -8.28 -35.69 17.20
CA GLU A 219 -8.92 -36.52 16.15
C GLU A 219 -9.23 -35.73 14.88
N ASP A 220 -8.93 -34.42 14.86
CA ASP A 220 -9.18 -33.52 13.73
C ASP A 220 -10.62 -33.54 13.19
N LYS A 221 -11.60 -33.58 14.10
CA LYS A 221 -13.03 -33.73 13.76
C LYS A 221 -13.69 -32.55 13.03
N TYR A 222 -13.07 -31.37 12.98
CA TYR A 222 -13.68 -30.18 12.38
C TYR A 222 -13.23 -30.01 10.93
N ALA A 223 -14.19 -29.98 10.00
CA ALA A 223 -13.96 -29.75 8.58
C ALA A 223 -14.01 -28.25 8.23
N PHE A 224 -13.17 -27.81 7.30
CA PHE A 224 -13.04 -26.43 6.84
C PHE A 224 -13.08 -26.36 5.31
N ASP A 225 -13.75 -25.34 4.77
CA ASP A 225 -13.65 -24.98 3.34
C ASP A 225 -12.55 -23.93 3.14
N THR A 226 -11.49 -24.32 2.45
CA THR A 226 -10.33 -23.47 2.12
C THR A 226 -10.48 -22.73 0.78
N THR A 227 -11.61 -22.94 0.09
CA THR A 227 -11.92 -22.34 -1.22
C THR A 227 -12.95 -21.21 -1.13
N ASN A 228 -13.74 -21.16 -0.06
CA ASN A 228 -14.56 -20.01 0.29
C ASN A 228 -13.74 -19.02 1.12
N ILE A 229 -13.16 -18.02 0.46
CA ILE A 229 -12.31 -17.03 1.11
C ILE A 229 -13.00 -15.68 1.19
N PHE A 230 -12.68 -14.91 2.23
CA PHE A 230 -13.04 -13.51 2.28
C PHE A 230 -11.88 -12.65 2.77
N SER A 231 -11.78 -11.46 2.20
CA SER A 231 -10.86 -10.42 2.64
C SER A 231 -11.66 -9.17 3.00
N VAL A 232 -11.04 -8.25 3.74
CA VAL A 232 -11.68 -6.99 4.14
C VAL A 232 -10.90 -5.84 3.54
N TRP A 233 -11.62 -4.87 2.96
CA TRP A 233 -11.03 -3.64 2.47
C TRP A 233 -11.94 -2.45 2.75
N PHE A 234 -11.44 -1.53 3.57
CA PHE A 234 -12.10 -0.25 3.85
C PHE A 234 -11.26 0.89 3.28
N SER A 235 -11.78 1.56 2.25
CA SER A 235 -11.09 2.70 1.65
C SER A 235 -11.08 3.90 2.59
N ASN A 236 -9.94 4.58 2.68
CA ASN A 236 -9.79 5.87 3.33
C ASN A 236 -9.88 7.06 2.34
N ASN A 237 -10.13 6.78 1.06
CA ASN A 237 -10.33 7.75 0.00
C ASN A 237 -11.69 7.53 -0.67
N PRO A 238 -12.66 8.44 -0.49
CA PRO A 238 -14.00 8.29 -1.04
C PRO A 238 -14.06 8.15 -2.58
N ALA A 239 -13.05 8.65 -3.29
CA ALA A 239 -13.01 8.60 -4.75
C ALA A 239 -12.33 7.33 -5.30
N VAL A 240 -11.70 6.52 -4.45
CA VAL A 240 -10.87 5.38 -4.85
C VAL A 240 -11.28 4.17 -4.03
N TYR A 241 -11.94 3.19 -4.65
CA TYR A 241 -12.38 2.00 -3.91
C TYR A 241 -11.22 1.11 -3.48
N MET A 242 -10.15 1.02 -4.27
CA MET A 242 -8.97 0.20 -3.97
C MET A 242 -7.75 0.67 -4.79
N PRO A 243 -6.53 0.72 -4.22
CA PRO A 243 -5.29 1.01 -4.95
C PRO A 243 -4.96 -0.06 -5.99
N GLN A 244 -4.29 0.31 -7.08
CA GLN A 244 -4.03 -0.58 -8.21
C GLN A 244 -3.21 -1.83 -7.84
N HIS A 245 -2.21 -1.70 -6.97
CA HIS A 245 -1.40 -2.85 -6.54
C HIS A 245 -2.23 -3.90 -5.77
N VAL A 246 -3.17 -3.44 -4.93
CA VAL A 246 -4.11 -4.32 -4.20
C VAL A 246 -5.08 -4.98 -5.19
N LYS A 247 -5.63 -4.23 -6.16
CA LYS A 247 -6.51 -4.80 -7.19
C LYS A 247 -5.82 -5.95 -7.94
N THR A 248 -4.61 -5.73 -8.42
CA THR A 248 -3.84 -6.76 -9.15
C THR A 248 -3.65 -8.02 -8.31
N GLN A 249 -3.37 -7.87 -7.02
CA GLN A 249 -3.22 -9.01 -6.09
C GLN A 249 -4.54 -9.76 -5.90
N VAL A 250 -5.65 -9.03 -5.70
CA VAL A 250 -6.98 -9.63 -5.53
C VAL A 250 -7.44 -10.35 -6.80
N GLU A 251 -7.21 -9.76 -7.98
CA GLU A 251 -7.51 -10.40 -9.27
C GLU A 251 -6.72 -11.70 -9.45
N LYS A 252 -5.44 -11.70 -9.07
CA LYS A 252 -4.59 -12.90 -9.09
C LYS A 252 -5.16 -13.97 -8.15
N THR A 253 -5.48 -13.61 -6.91
CA THR A 253 -6.07 -14.51 -5.92
C THR A 253 -7.41 -15.07 -6.39
N ALA A 254 -8.31 -14.23 -6.91
CA ALA A 254 -9.61 -14.67 -7.43
C ALA A 254 -9.47 -15.66 -8.60
N LYS A 255 -8.53 -15.43 -9.52
CA LYS A 255 -8.25 -16.35 -10.64
C LYS A 255 -7.69 -17.68 -10.15
N LEU A 256 -6.73 -17.66 -9.21
CA LEU A 256 -6.12 -18.88 -8.65
C LEU A 256 -7.09 -19.70 -7.79
N ASN A 257 -8.05 -19.04 -7.13
CA ASN A 257 -9.01 -19.69 -6.26
C ASN A 257 -10.16 -20.38 -7.03
N GLN A 258 -10.30 -20.20 -8.36
CA GLN A 258 -11.37 -20.84 -9.12
C GLN A 258 -11.29 -22.38 -9.06
N PRO A 259 -12.42 -23.10 -8.86
CA PRO A 259 -13.81 -22.62 -8.87
C PRO A 259 -14.37 -22.16 -7.51
N GLY A 260 -13.52 -21.94 -6.50
CA GLY A 260 -13.88 -21.40 -5.18
C GLY A 260 -14.47 -19.99 -5.21
N LYS A 261 -14.92 -19.52 -4.05
CA LYS A 261 -15.55 -18.20 -3.88
C LYS A 261 -14.59 -17.22 -3.25
N THR A 262 -14.47 -16.04 -3.85
CA THR A 262 -13.69 -14.92 -3.31
C THR A 262 -14.63 -13.77 -2.98
N ARG A 263 -14.66 -13.37 -1.72
CA ARG A 263 -15.52 -12.29 -1.21
C ARG A 263 -14.69 -11.12 -0.69
N ILE A 264 -15.18 -9.90 -0.86
CA ILE A 264 -14.58 -8.70 -0.25
C ILE A 264 -15.62 -8.00 0.61
N VAL A 265 -15.29 -7.85 1.88
CA VAL A 265 -16.06 -7.07 2.85
C VAL A 265 -15.63 -5.61 2.74
N PHE A 266 -16.58 -4.71 2.55
CA PHE A 266 -16.32 -3.27 2.42
C PHE A 266 -17.42 -2.45 3.11
N SER A 267 -17.24 -1.13 3.14
CA SER A 267 -18.23 -0.16 3.62
C SER A 267 -18.59 0.77 2.47
N SER A 268 -19.85 0.79 2.06
CA SER A 268 -20.32 1.72 1.02
C SER A 268 -20.28 3.18 1.49
N LEU A 269 -20.40 3.46 2.79
CA LEU A 269 -20.26 4.81 3.36
C LEU A 269 -18.83 5.36 3.28
N CYS A 270 -17.83 4.52 3.01
CA CYS A 270 -16.46 4.95 2.75
C CYS A 270 -16.23 5.42 1.32
N LEU A 271 -17.20 5.26 0.41
CA LEU A 271 -17.07 5.57 -1.01
C LEU A 271 -18.11 6.59 -1.47
N ASN A 272 -17.75 7.39 -2.47
CA ASN A 272 -18.73 8.16 -3.21
C ASN A 272 -19.47 7.27 -4.22
N GLU A 273 -20.55 7.80 -4.81
CA GLU A 273 -21.42 7.04 -5.68
C GLU A 273 -20.68 6.46 -6.90
N THR A 274 -19.83 7.26 -7.54
CA THR A 274 -19.02 6.84 -8.70
C THR A 274 -18.10 5.68 -8.35
N ALA A 275 -17.29 5.82 -7.30
CA ALA A 275 -16.35 4.78 -6.86
C ALA A 275 -17.08 3.49 -6.45
N ARG A 276 -18.30 3.60 -5.89
CA ARG A 276 -19.13 2.44 -5.54
C ARG A 276 -19.61 1.68 -6.78
N LEU A 277 -20.08 2.38 -7.81
CA LEU A 277 -20.52 1.77 -9.07
C LEU A 277 -19.35 1.11 -9.81
N GLU A 278 -18.20 1.79 -9.86
CA GLU A 278 -16.97 1.24 -10.42
C GLU A 278 -16.51 -0.03 -9.68
N PHE A 279 -16.61 -0.05 -8.35
CA PHE A 279 -16.22 -1.21 -7.55
C PHE A 279 -17.14 -2.41 -7.81
N GLN A 280 -18.45 -2.18 -7.88
CA GLN A 280 -19.43 -3.22 -8.21
C GLN A 280 -19.19 -3.81 -9.61
N GLN A 281 -18.92 -2.96 -10.59
CA GLN A 281 -18.62 -3.39 -11.95
C GLN A 281 -17.33 -4.22 -12.00
N TRP A 282 -16.24 -3.73 -11.40
CA TRP A 282 -14.96 -4.43 -11.33
C TRP A 282 -15.08 -5.80 -10.62
N ALA A 283 -15.84 -5.86 -9.52
CA ALA A 283 -16.03 -7.11 -8.79
C ALA A 283 -16.80 -8.15 -9.63
N LYS A 284 -17.84 -7.71 -10.36
CA LYS A 284 -18.60 -8.56 -11.27
C LYS A 284 -17.73 -9.11 -12.40
N GLU A 285 -16.88 -8.28 -13.01
CA GLU A 285 -15.96 -8.68 -14.07
C GLU A 285 -14.94 -9.73 -13.62
N ASN A 286 -14.57 -9.71 -12.34
CA ASN A 286 -13.59 -10.62 -11.76
C ASN A 286 -14.19 -11.80 -10.97
N SER A 287 -15.51 -11.99 -11.03
CA SER A 287 -16.23 -13.04 -10.26
C SER A 287 -15.99 -12.96 -8.75
N ILE A 288 -15.96 -11.73 -8.22
CA ILE A 288 -15.79 -11.42 -6.80
C ILE A 288 -17.14 -10.98 -6.23
N GLU A 289 -17.49 -11.52 -5.07
CA GLU A 289 -18.70 -11.12 -4.33
C GLU A 289 -18.37 -10.00 -3.34
N LEU A 290 -19.18 -8.94 -3.34
CA LEU A 290 -19.02 -7.82 -2.40
C LEU A 290 -20.00 -7.95 -1.23
N VAL A 291 -19.51 -7.78 -0.01
CA VAL A 291 -20.30 -7.78 1.23
C VAL A 291 -20.21 -6.39 1.86
N ASP A 292 -21.31 -5.63 1.78
CA ASP A 292 -21.38 -4.28 2.34
C ASP A 292 -21.85 -4.30 3.80
N ILE A 293 -20.98 -3.95 4.74
CA ILE A 293 -21.31 -3.92 6.17
C ILE A 293 -22.39 -2.89 6.52
N ASP A 294 -22.55 -1.86 5.69
CA ASP A 294 -23.53 -0.80 5.91
C ASP A 294 -24.95 -1.26 5.55
N SER A 295 -25.05 -2.30 4.71
CA SER A 295 -26.33 -2.89 4.29
C SER A 295 -26.88 -3.97 5.23
N ILE A 296 -26.07 -4.44 6.19
CA ILE A 296 -26.46 -5.51 7.12
C ILE A 296 -27.50 -4.97 8.11
N ASP A 297 -28.67 -5.62 8.15
CA ASP A 297 -29.71 -5.33 9.13
C ASP A 297 -29.30 -5.81 10.52
N LEU A 298 -28.98 -4.86 11.40
CA LEU A 298 -28.56 -5.13 12.78
C LEU A 298 -29.62 -5.87 13.61
N LYS A 299 -30.90 -5.83 13.21
CA LYS A 299 -31.97 -6.59 13.89
C LYS A 299 -31.99 -8.08 13.52
N SER A 300 -31.31 -8.44 12.43
CA SER A 300 -31.25 -9.81 11.91
C SER A 300 -30.07 -10.62 12.45
N VAL A 301 -29.14 -9.98 13.15
CA VAL A 301 -27.92 -10.59 13.70
C VAL A 301 -27.97 -10.72 15.22
N SER A 302 -27.01 -11.41 15.82
CA SER A 302 -26.92 -11.49 17.28
C SER A 302 -26.58 -10.14 17.90
N GLU A 303 -26.87 -9.96 19.20
CA GLU A 303 -26.51 -8.72 19.92
C GLU A 303 -24.99 -8.47 19.86
N THR A 304 -24.18 -9.52 20.01
CA THR A 304 -22.72 -9.44 19.93
C THR A 304 -22.24 -9.06 18.52
N ASP A 305 -22.82 -9.64 17.47
CA ASP A 305 -22.50 -9.25 16.08
C ASP A 305 -22.87 -7.79 15.81
N ALA A 306 -24.04 -7.34 16.31
CA ALA A 306 -24.50 -5.97 16.16
C ALA A 306 -23.54 -4.98 16.86
N GLN A 307 -23.05 -5.32 18.05
CA GLN A 307 -22.04 -4.52 18.76
C GLN A 307 -20.73 -4.41 17.98
N LEU A 308 -20.20 -5.53 17.46
CA LEU A 308 -18.99 -5.50 16.61
C LEU A 308 -19.18 -4.67 15.34
N LEU A 309 -20.32 -4.83 14.66
CA LEU A 309 -20.64 -4.04 13.47
C LEU A 309 -20.75 -2.55 13.78
N ASN A 310 -21.34 -2.17 14.91
CA ASN A 310 -21.40 -0.77 15.34
C ASN A 310 -20.00 -0.23 15.63
N LEU A 311 -19.17 -0.95 16.40
CA LEU A 311 -17.78 -0.54 16.66
C LEU A 311 -16.98 -0.38 15.36
N ALA A 312 -17.15 -1.29 14.40
CA ALA A 312 -16.49 -1.18 13.10
C ALA A 312 -16.97 0.05 12.31
N LYS A 313 -18.27 0.34 12.33
CA LYS A 313 -18.86 1.53 11.71
C LYS A 313 -18.36 2.83 12.38
N ASP A 314 -18.24 2.84 13.70
CA ASP A 314 -17.71 3.97 14.47
C ASP A 314 -16.23 4.23 14.15
N GLU A 315 -15.41 3.17 14.06
CA GLU A 315 -14.02 3.26 13.61
C GLU A 315 -13.91 3.87 12.21
N LEU A 316 -14.75 3.43 11.27
CA LEU A 316 -14.75 3.96 9.92
C LEU A 316 -15.29 5.39 9.83
N GLU A 317 -16.30 5.73 10.63
CA GLU A 317 -16.82 7.10 10.72
C GLU A 317 -15.78 8.06 11.30
N ALA A 318 -15.11 7.66 12.39
CA ALA A 318 -14.03 8.43 12.98
C ALA A 318 -12.85 8.57 12.01
N MET A 319 -12.50 7.54 11.24
CA MET A 319 -11.49 7.61 10.19
C MET A 319 -11.87 8.66 9.14
N ARG A 320 -13.09 8.61 8.60
CA ARG A 320 -13.57 9.58 7.59
C ARG A 320 -13.55 11.02 8.10
N LYS A 321 -13.80 11.22 9.40
CA LYS A 321 -13.76 12.53 10.06
C LYS A 321 -12.36 12.96 10.51
N GLY A 322 -11.33 12.14 10.34
CA GLY A 322 -9.98 12.42 10.84
C GLY A 322 -9.85 12.41 12.37
N LYS A 323 -10.73 11.67 13.06
CA LYS A 323 -10.83 11.62 14.53
C LYS A 323 -10.28 10.33 15.13
N GLY A 324 -9.17 9.83 14.56
CA GLY A 324 -8.41 8.70 15.11
C GLY A 324 -9.00 7.31 14.91
N GLY A 325 -10.07 7.18 14.12
CA GLY A 325 -10.58 5.88 13.68
C GLY A 325 -9.61 5.16 12.75
N ASN A 326 -9.64 3.83 12.75
CA ASN A 326 -8.67 2.99 12.05
C ASN A 326 -9.34 1.87 11.22
N PRO A 327 -9.07 1.78 9.91
CA PRO A 327 -9.65 0.75 9.03
C PRO A 327 -9.12 -0.65 9.34
N ALA A 328 -7.89 -0.81 9.86
CA ALA A 328 -7.42 -2.13 10.30
C ALA A 328 -8.15 -2.58 11.57
N ALA A 329 -8.43 -1.66 12.50
CA ALA A 329 -9.24 -1.98 13.67
C ALA A 329 -10.68 -2.36 13.28
N ALA A 330 -11.30 -1.63 12.34
CA ALA A 330 -12.59 -2.02 11.76
C ALA A 330 -12.51 -3.40 11.08
N SER A 331 -11.42 -3.68 10.34
CA SER A 331 -11.18 -4.98 9.71
C SER A 331 -11.07 -6.09 10.73
N ASP A 332 -10.34 -5.88 11.81
CA ASP A 332 -10.20 -6.83 12.92
C ASP A 332 -11.56 -7.16 13.55
N LEU A 333 -12.43 -6.18 13.75
CA LEU A 333 -13.77 -6.37 14.33
C LEU A 333 -14.67 -7.23 13.44
N VAL A 334 -14.73 -6.95 12.14
CA VAL A 334 -15.66 -7.64 11.23
C VAL A 334 -15.27 -9.09 10.92
N ARG A 335 -14.01 -9.48 11.18
CA ARG A 335 -13.55 -10.87 11.09
C ARG A 335 -14.30 -11.80 12.05
N TRP A 336 -14.95 -11.27 13.08
CA TRP A 336 -15.65 -12.02 14.13
C TRP A 336 -17.18 -11.93 14.04
N VAL A 337 -17.72 -11.52 12.90
CA VAL A 337 -19.17 -11.38 12.69
C VAL A 337 -19.72 -12.58 11.93
N ASP A 338 -20.64 -13.36 12.53
CA ASP A 338 -21.08 -14.66 11.96
C ASP A 338 -21.72 -14.52 10.58
N VAL A 339 -22.49 -13.45 10.33
CA VAL A 339 -23.12 -13.22 9.00
C VAL A 339 -22.11 -12.91 7.90
N ILE A 340 -20.94 -12.35 8.24
CA ILE A 340 -19.86 -12.08 7.29
C ILE A 340 -19.11 -13.38 6.99
N ILE A 341 -18.80 -14.16 8.04
CA ILE A 341 -18.14 -15.47 7.95
C ILE A 341 -18.98 -16.43 7.09
N GLY A 342 -20.28 -16.52 7.36
CA GLY A 342 -21.20 -17.42 6.64
C GLY A 342 -21.09 -18.88 7.11
N GLU A 343 -21.33 -19.84 6.22
CA GLU A 343 -21.41 -21.27 6.59
C GLU A 343 -20.06 -21.89 6.98
N SER A 344 -19.00 -21.62 6.20
CA SER A 344 -17.60 -21.93 6.49
C SER A 344 -16.75 -21.14 5.51
N SER A 345 -15.70 -20.48 6.00
CA SER A 345 -14.83 -19.67 5.16
C SER A 345 -13.45 -19.49 5.78
N THR A 346 -12.50 -19.03 4.98
CA THR A 346 -11.18 -18.61 5.46
C THR A 346 -11.00 -17.11 5.24
N TYR A 347 -10.85 -16.36 6.32
CA TYR A 347 -10.39 -14.98 6.27
C TYR A 347 -8.92 -14.93 5.89
N ILE A 348 -8.56 -14.03 4.98
CA ILE A 348 -7.19 -13.78 4.54
C ILE A 348 -6.99 -12.26 4.38
N ASP A 349 -5.93 -11.71 4.96
CA ASP A 349 -5.46 -10.34 4.71
C ASP A 349 -5.29 -10.15 3.19
N ILE A 350 -5.78 -9.02 2.66
CA ILE A 350 -6.02 -8.85 1.22
C ILE A 350 -4.76 -8.91 0.35
N ASP A 351 -3.60 -8.67 0.94
CA ASP A 351 -2.29 -8.63 0.31
C ASP A 351 -1.55 -9.98 0.38
N LEU A 352 -2.08 -10.98 1.10
CA LEU A 352 -1.41 -12.27 1.24
C LEU A 352 -1.35 -13.03 -0.10
N PRO A 353 -0.18 -13.55 -0.48
CA PRO A 353 -0.03 -14.34 -1.69
C PRO A 353 -0.64 -15.73 -1.53
N MET A 354 -1.52 -16.09 -2.48
CA MET A 354 -1.97 -17.45 -2.68
C MET A 354 -0.87 -18.29 -3.33
N ASN A 355 -0.64 -19.49 -2.83
CA ASN A 355 0.36 -20.43 -3.35
C ASN A 355 -0.16 -21.14 -4.61
N ASP A 356 0.68 -21.28 -5.64
CA ASP A 356 0.33 -21.91 -6.93
C ASP A 356 0.13 -23.46 -6.86
N LYS A 357 0.13 -24.05 -5.66
CA LYS A 357 -0.06 -25.50 -5.48
C LYS A 357 -1.55 -25.84 -5.56
N LYS A 358 -1.86 -27.09 -5.97
CA LYS A 358 -3.25 -27.58 -6.09
C LYS A 358 -4.04 -27.27 -4.81
N VAL A 359 -5.13 -26.54 -4.98
CA VAL A 359 -6.05 -26.18 -3.90
C VAL A 359 -6.68 -27.44 -3.32
N THR A 360 -6.30 -27.81 -2.09
CA THR A 360 -7.08 -28.76 -1.31
C THR A 360 -8.41 -28.09 -0.95
N VAL A 361 -9.52 -28.77 -1.21
CA VAL A 361 -10.87 -28.17 -1.04
C VAL A 361 -11.33 -28.21 0.41
N GLU A 362 -11.04 -29.31 1.11
CA GLU A 362 -11.45 -29.52 2.49
C GLU A 362 -10.25 -29.94 3.33
N VAL A 363 -10.08 -29.27 4.48
CA VAL A 363 -9.06 -29.60 5.46
C VAL A 363 -9.71 -29.86 6.81
N HIS A 364 -9.06 -30.69 7.61
CA HIS A 364 -9.55 -31.12 8.92
C HIS A 364 -8.61 -30.62 10.02
N SER A 365 -9.19 -30.32 11.18
CA SER A 365 -8.43 -29.84 12.34
C SER A 365 -9.16 -30.11 13.65
N GLY A 366 -8.42 -30.10 14.74
CA GLY A 366 -8.92 -30.40 16.08
C GLY A 366 -9.64 -29.28 16.81
N PHE A 367 -9.69 -28.08 16.23
CA PHE A 367 -10.35 -26.93 16.84
C PHE A 367 -11.20 -26.18 15.78
N PRO A 368 -12.36 -25.59 16.11
CA PRO A 368 -13.31 -25.09 15.10
C PRO A 368 -12.98 -23.70 14.52
N VAL A 369 -12.01 -22.99 15.09
CA VAL A 369 -11.48 -21.69 14.60
C VAL A 369 -9.96 -21.73 14.62
N LEU A 370 -9.31 -21.65 13.46
CA LEU A 370 -7.86 -21.76 13.35
C LEU A 370 -7.24 -20.37 13.17
N LEU A 371 -6.18 -20.07 13.90
CA LEU A 371 -5.39 -18.84 13.74
C LEU A 371 -4.06 -19.15 13.06
N ASN A 372 -3.42 -18.13 12.51
CA ASN A 372 -2.02 -18.21 12.12
C ASN A 372 -1.14 -18.24 13.38
N MET A 373 -0.30 -19.27 13.50
CA MET A 373 0.50 -19.51 14.70
C MET A 373 1.92 -19.96 14.33
N GLY A 374 2.86 -19.59 15.20
CA GLY A 374 4.27 -19.98 15.12
C GLY A 374 4.94 -19.87 16.48
N SER A 375 6.27 -20.00 16.52
CA SER A 375 7.00 -19.80 17.78
C SER A 375 8.47 -19.46 17.57
N ALA A 376 9.03 -18.64 18.46
CA ALA A 376 10.44 -18.28 18.45
C ALA A 376 11.17 -18.89 19.65
N LEU A 377 12.37 -19.41 19.41
CA LEU A 377 13.26 -19.98 20.42
C LEU A 377 14.23 -18.92 20.95
N THR A 378 14.13 -18.62 22.26
CA THR A 378 15.01 -17.66 22.94
C THR A 378 15.97 -18.38 23.88
N LYS A 379 17.26 -18.00 23.79
CA LYS A 379 18.30 -18.47 24.70
C LYS A 379 18.28 -17.63 25.97
N ASP A 380 17.77 -18.19 27.06
CA ASP A 380 17.68 -17.56 28.38
C ASP A 380 18.75 -18.07 29.37
N GLY A 381 19.78 -18.74 28.85
CA GLY A 381 20.80 -19.40 29.66
C GLY A 381 20.38 -20.76 30.24
N GLN A 382 19.13 -21.20 30.04
CA GLN A 382 18.66 -22.54 30.38
C GLN A 382 18.54 -23.41 29.11
N GLN A 383 18.53 -24.74 29.30
CA GLN A 383 18.30 -25.71 28.23
C GLN A 383 17.16 -26.65 28.63
N PRO A 384 16.22 -26.99 27.73
CA PRO A 384 16.07 -26.46 26.36
C PRO A 384 15.71 -24.97 26.32
N ALA A 385 15.90 -24.33 25.16
CA ALA A 385 15.54 -22.94 24.94
C ALA A 385 14.05 -22.68 25.25
N MET A 386 13.76 -21.47 25.72
CA MET A 386 12.39 -21.00 25.90
C MET A 386 11.72 -20.89 24.54
N GLU A 387 10.49 -21.40 24.41
CA GLU A 387 9.70 -21.34 23.19
C GLU A 387 8.56 -20.32 23.36
N ASN A 388 8.69 -19.17 22.71
CA ASN A 388 7.71 -18.09 22.77
C ASN A 388 6.67 -18.28 21.66
N PRO A 389 5.38 -18.50 21.97
CA PRO A 389 4.36 -18.60 20.95
C PRO A 389 4.12 -17.25 20.26
N ALA A 390 3.79 -17.29 18.99
CA ALA A 390 3.38 -16.15 18.18
C ALA A 390 2.03 -16.43 17.52
N PHE A 391 1.15 -15.44 17.51
CA PHE A 391 -0.19 -15.52 16.95
C PHE A 391 -0.43 -14.35 16.01
N ASN A 392 -1.16 -14.58 14.92
CA ASN A 392 -1.63 -13.53 14.03
C ASN A 392 -3.04 -13.84 13.50
N THR A 393 -3.73 -12.78 13.07
CA THR A 393 -5.11 -12.78 12.57
C THR A 393 -5.19 -12.44 11.09
N ASP A 394 -4.04 -12.42 10.40
CA ASP A 394 -3.92 -12.27 8.96
C ASP A 394 -4.49 -13.46 8.19
N MET A 395 -4.59 -14.62 8.84
CA MET A 395 -5.29 -15.80 8.32
C MET A 395 -6.12 -16.42 9.44
N ILE A 396 -7.43 -16.60 9.20
CA ILE A 396 -8.34 -17.26 10.15
C ILE A 396 -9.25 -18.22 9.39
N ALA A 397 -9.29 -19.50 9.78
CA ALA A 397 -10.21 -20.47 9.18
C ALA A 397 -11.37 -20.79 10.12
N TYR A 398 -12.57 -20.88 9.56
CA TYR A 398 -13.82 -21.10 10.28
C TYR A 398 -14.47 -22.42 9.85
N SER A 399 -14.64 -23.36 10.78
CA SER A 399 -15.12 -24.71 10.46
C SER A 399 -16.59 -24.72 10.03
N LYS A 400 -17.02 -25.82 9.39
CA LYS A 400 -18.42 -26.10 9.04
C LYS A 400 -19.31 -26.39 10.27
N ASP A 401 -18.71 -26.69 11.42
CA ASP A 401 -19.44 -26.88 12.68
C ASP A 401 -19.84 -25.52 13.25
N LYS A 402 -21.07 -25.10 12.91
CA LYS A 402 -21.59 -23.78 13.29
C LYS A 402 -21.68 -23.59 14.80
N GLU A 403 -22.08 -24.61 15.56
CA GLU A 403 -22.28 -24.48 17.00
C GLU A 403 -20.94 -24.32 17.73
N ALA A 404 -20.00 -25.23 17.47
CA ALA A 404 -18.68 -25.17 18.09
C ALA A 404 -17.91 -23.90 17.69
N ARG A 405 -18.01 -23.49 16.41
CA ARG A 405 -17.39 -22.25 15.93
C ARG A 405 -18.00 -21.02 16.58
N ARG A 406 -19.33 -20.94 16.67
CA ARG A 406 -20.03 -19.77 17.22
C ARG A 406 -19.66 -19.52 18.68
N HIS A 407 -19.51 -20.57 19.48
CA HIS A 407 -19.04 -20.48 20.86
C HIS A 407 -17.68 -19.74 20.95
N ILE A 408 -16.74 -20.09 20.08
CA ILE A 408 -15.42 -19.45 20.03
C ILE A 408 -15.49 -18.01 19.52
N ILE A 409 -16.24 -17.77 18.43
CA ILE A 409 -16.42 -16.42 17.86
C ILE A 409 -17.02 -15.48 18.92
N GLU A 410 -18.09 -15.88 19.61
CA GLU A 410 -18.73 -15.05 20.62
C GLU A 410 -17.79 -14.77 21.81
N GLY A 411 -16.97 -15.74 22.23
CA GLY A 411 -15.99 -15.54 23.28
C GLY A 411 -14.92 -14.51 22.91
N VAL A 412 -14.37 -14.59 21.69
CA VAL A 412 -13.40 -13.60 21.18
C VAL A 412 -14.06 -12.23 21.03
N ALA A 413 -15.27 -12.17 20.46
CA ALA A 413 -16.01 -10.94 20.26
C ALA A 413 -16.27 -10.22 21.58
N LYS A 414 -16.75 -10.93 22.62
CA LYS A 414 -16.98 -10.37 23.96
C LYS A 414 -15.70 -9.80 24.57
N ASN A 415 -14.57 -10.49 24.40
CA ASN A 415 -13.28 -9.99 24.88
C ASN A 415 -12.87 -8.69 24.18
N ILE A 416 -13.04 -8.59 22.85
CA ILE A 416 -12.74 -7.38 22.09
C ILE A 416 -13.67 -6.23 22.50
N ILE A 417 -14.98 -6.48 22.54
CA ILE A 417 -15.99 -5.49 22.95
C ILE A 417 -15.68 -4.94 24.35
N ALA A 418 -15.36 -5.80 25.31
CA ALA A 418 -15.03 -5.39 26.66
C ALA A 418 -13.81 -4.45 26.71
N ARG A 419 -12.81 -4.63 25.84
CA ARG A 419 -11.65 -3.73 25.74
C ARG A 419 -12.02 -2.36 25.17
N TYR A 420 -12.90 -2.32 24.17
CA TYR A 420 -13.42 -1.06 23.62
C TYR A 420 -14.26 -0.29 24.65
N GLU A 421 -15.19 -0.96 25.32
CA GLU A 421 -16.08 -0.35 26.31
C GLU A 421 -15.34 0.10 27.57
N ASN A 422 -14.24 -0.57 27.93
CA ASN A 422 -13.47 -0.31 29.15
C ASN A 422 -12.02 0.11 28.85
N CYS A 423 -11.83 0.96 27.85
CA CYS A 423 -10.52 1.34 27.34
C CYS A 423 -9.55 1.85 28.43
N ALA A 424 -10.00 2.80 29.26
CA ALA A 424 -9.19 3.36 30.33
C ALA A 424 -8.75 2.30 31.37
N LYS A 425 -9.67 1.40 31.73
CA LYS A 425 -9.41 0.30 32.66
C LYS A 425 -8.40 -0.69 32.08
N TYR A 426 -8.58 -1.09 30.82
CA TYR A 426 -7.67 -2.00 30.14
C TYR A 426 -6.23 -1.43 30.11
N ILE A 427 -6.08 -0.16 29.75
CA ILE A 427 -4.77 0.52 29.74
C ILE A 427 -4.17 0.60 31.15
N ALA A 428 -4.98 0.89 32.17
CA ALA A 428 -4.53 0.96 33.56
C ALA A 428 -3.95 -0.37 34.05
N GLU A 429 -4.59 -1.50 33.69
CA GLU A 429 -4.21 -2.85 34.09
C GLU A 429 -3.15 -3.49 33.16
N SER A 430 -2.92 -2.92 31.98
CA SER A 430 -2.00 -3.47 30.99
C SER A 430 -0.56 -3.53 31.49
N LYS A 431 0.10 -4.64 31.14
CA LYS A 431 1.54 -4.89 31.31
C LYS A 431 2.35 -4.58 30.05
N ASN A 432 1.70 -4.21 28.95
CA ASN A 432 2.38 -3.82 27.71
C ASN A 432 3.19 -2.54 27.98
N GLU A 433 4.50 -2.57 27.71
CA GLU A 433 5.42 -1.48 28.07
C GLU A 433 5.03 -0.12 27.48
N GLU A 434 4.46 -0.13 26.27
CA GLU A 434 4.06 1.07 25.56
C GLU A 434 2.73 1.64 26.07
N LEU A 435 1.79 0.78 26.45
CA LEU A 435 0.57 1.23 27.16
C LEU A 435 0.89 1.71 28.58
N VAL A 436 1.86 1.10 29.26
CA VAL A 436 2.37 1.59 30.55
C VAL A 436 3.05 2.95 30.40
N ARG A 437 3.77 3.17 29.31
CA ARG A 437 4.33 4.48 28.99
C ARG A 437 3.23 5.50 28.75
N LEU A 438 2.23 5.15 27.95
CA LEU A 438 1.09 6.01 27.64
C LEU A 438 0.30 6.38 28.90
N LYS A 439 -0.02 5.42 29.78
CA LYS A 439 -0.82 5.71 30.98
C LYS A 439 -0.14 6.65 31.98
N ASN A 440 1.19 6.68 31.95
CA ASN A 440 2.01 7.54 32.78
C ASN A 440 2.26 8.92 32.15
N SER A 441 1.74 9.18 30.94
CA SER A 441 1.91 10.46 30.27
C SER A 441 0.94 11.53 30.82
N PRO A 442 1.37 12.80 30.97
CA PRO A 442 0.48 13.89 31.39
C PRO A 442 -0.73 14.06 30.47
N GLY A 443 -0.53 13.92 29.15
CA GLY A 443 -1.59 14.05 28.15
C GLY A 443 -2.67 12.97 28.28
N TYR A 444 -2.29 11.73 28.56
CA TYR A 444 -3.24 10.65 28.83
C TYR A 444 -4.00 10.91 30.14
N GLN A 445 -3.30 11.29 31.21
CA GLN A 445 -3.93 11.58 32.51
C GLN A 445 -4.95 12.71 32.40
N LEU A 446 -4.61 13.77 31.66
CA LEU A 446 -5.52 14.87 31.37
C LEU A 446 -6.75 14.42 30.56
N LEU A 447 -6.57 13.52 29.59
CA LEU A 447 -7.69 12.94 28.83
C LEU A 447 -8.62 12.13 29.76
N VAL A 448 -8.06 11.28 30.62
CA VAL A 448 -8.82 10.50 31.61
C VAL A 448 -9.60 11.44 32.54
N GLU A 449 -8.94 12.47 33.09
CA GLU A 449 -9.56 13.44 34.01
C GLU A 449 -10.71 14.20 33.34
N LYS A 450 -10.48 14.73 32.13
CA LYS A 450 -11.50 15.51 31.38
C LYS A 450 -12.72 14.70 31.00
N THR A 451 -12.58 13.38 30.88
CA THR A 451 -13.65 12.49 30.41
C THR A 451 -14.23 11.61 31.52
N ASP A 452 -13.78 11.78 32.78
CA ASP A 452 -14.13 10.88 33.89
C ASP A 452 -13.85 9.41 33.55
N GLY A 453 -12.77 9.16 32.80
CA GLY A 453 -12.39 7.84 32.28
C GLY A 453 -13.27 7.29 31.16
N LYS A 454 -14.24 8.05 30.65
CA LYS A 454 -15.19 7.65 29.59
C LYS A 454 -14.82 8.27 28.25
N PHE A 455 -13.66 7.91 27.72
CA PHE A 455 -13.25 8.27 26.36
C PHE A 455 -13.31 7.05 25.44
N ASP A 456 -13.63 7.30 24.17
CA ASP A 456 -13.51 6.27 23.13
C ASP A 456 -12.06 6.12 22.66
N LEU A 457 -11.73 4.93 22.14
CA LEU A 457 -10.38 4.59 21.70
C LEU A 457 -9.92 5.46 20.51
N CYS A 458 -10.84 5.89 19.63
CA CYS A 458 -10.57 6.75 18.50
C CYS A 458 -10.04 8.12 18.96
N ALA A 459 -10.64 8.72 19.99
CA ALA A 459 -10.23 9.97 20.60
C ALA A 459 -8.82 9.87 21.20
N LEU A 460 -8.49 8.76 21.85
CA LEU A 460 -7.13 8.50 22.34
C LEU A 460 -6.13 8.39 21.19
N ARG A 461 -6.45 7.64 20.13
CA ARG A 461 -5.59 7.53 18.94
C ARG A 461 -5.41 8.89 18.24
N ALA A 462 -6.44 9.73 18.19
CA ALA A 462 -6.36 11.08 17.67
C ALA A 462 -5.39 11.94 18.51
N ALA A 463 -5.56 11.95 19.84
CA ALA A 463 -4.69 12.68 20.75
C ALA A 463 -3.22 12.23 20.65
N VAL A 464 -2.96 10.92 20.52
CA VAL A 464 -1.61 10.40 20.27
C VAL A 464 -1.07 10.85 18.92
N SER A 465 -1.90 10.97 17.89
CA SER A 465 -1.46 11.43 16.57
C SER A 465 -1.17 12.93 16.53
N GLU A 466 -1.96 13.72 17.25
CA GLU A 466 -1.73 15.15 17.46
C GLU A 466 -0.44 15.40 18.25
N ALA A 467 -0.18 14.58 19.26
CA ALA A 467 1.04 14.65 20.08
C ALA A 467 2.35 14.52 19.27
N HIS A 468 2.34 13.96 18.06
CA HIS A 468 3.55 13.78 17.25
C HIS A 468 3.65 14.78 16.07
N GLN A 469 2.80 15.80 16.03
CA GLN A 469 2.86 16.81 14.95
C GLN A 469 4.09 17.72 15.07
N ASP A 470 4.48 18.05 16.30
CA ASP A 470 5.53 19.01 16.60
C ASP A 470 6.13 18.77 18.01
N ALA A 471 7.26 19.43 18.29
CA ALA A 471 8.02 19.25 19.52
C ALA A 471 7.24 19.62 20.80
N LEU A 472 6.47 20.72 20.77
CA LEU A 472 5.67 21.19 21.91
C LEU A 472 4.51 20.24 22.19
N SER A 473 3.79 19.81 21.17
CA SER A 473 2.71 18.83 21.27
C SER A 473 3.23 17.52 21.90
N PHE A 474 4.40 17.05 21.47
CA PHE A 474 5.03 15.85 22.01
C PHE A 474 5.45 16.01 23.46
N ALA A 475 6.13 17.11 23.78
CA ALA A 475 6.60 17.41 25.14
C ALA A 475 5.43 17.58 26.12
N THR A 476 4.36 18.25 25.67
CA THR A 476 3.15 18.49 26.48
C THR A 476 2.42 17.18 26.75
N PHE A 477 2.28 16.31 25.74
CA PHE A 477 1.55 15.06 25.90
C PHE A 477 2.35 14.02 26.70
N PHE A 478 3.63 13.81 26.40
CA PHE A 478 4.45 12.78 27.04
C PHE A 478 5.17 13.25 28.32
N GLY A 479 5.26 14.55 28.54
CA GLY A 479 5.92 15.14 29.69
C GLY A 479 7.42 15.33 29.51
N ALA A 480 7.98 16.19 30.35
CA ALA A 480 9.38 16.60 30.29
C ALA A 480 10.35 15.43 30.55
N GLU A 481 9.98 14.51 31.44
CA GLU A 481 10.79 13.34 31.79
C GLU A 481 10.99 12.41 30.60
N TYR A 482 9.92 12.13 29.85
CA TYR A 482 9.99 11.28 28.67
C TYR A 482 10.66 12.00 27.50
N PHE A 483 10.35 13.28 27.29
CA PHE A 483 11.01 14.11 26.29
C PHE A 483 12.53 14.13 26.51
N ALA A 484 12.96 14.38 27.74
CA ALA A 484 14.37 14.38 28.12
C ALA A 484 15.00 13.01 27.93
N LYS A 485 14.34 11.92 28.34
CA LYS A 485 14.84 10.56 28.12
C LYS A 485 15.04 10.24 26.63
N THR A 486 14.20 10.79 25.76
CA THR A 486 14.20 10.49 24.33
C THR A 486 15.22 11.34 23.57
N PHE A 487 15.26 12.66 23.84
CA PHE A 487 16.02 13.62 23.03
C PHE A 487 17.18 14.29 23.78
N ALA A 488 17.30 14.13 25.10
CA ALA A 488 18.29 14.85 25.91
C ALA A 488 18.83 13.98 27.07
N THR A 489 19.29 14.63 28.14
CA THR A 489 19.68 13.98 29.39
C THR A 489 18.76 14.41 30.53
N GLN A 490 18.75 13.68 31.65
CA GLN A 490 17.88 13.98 32.80
C GLN A 490 18.08 15.40 33.36
N GLU A 491 19.27 15.99 33.17
CA GLU A 491 19.57 17.34 33.62
C GLU A 491 18.76 18.43 32.90
N PHE A 492 18.20 18.14 31.72
CA PHE A 492 17.39 19.09 30.94
C PHE A 492 15.92 19.10 31.36
N ILE A 493 15.48 18.19 32.24
CA ILE A 493 14.07 18.09 32.66
C ILE A 493 13.53 19.44 33.18
N PRO A 494 14.23 20.20 34.05
CA PRO A 494 13.71 21.48 34.54
C PRO A 494 13.49 22.52 33.41
N VAL A 495 14.44 22.63 32.48
CA VAL A 495 14.35 23.52 31.30
C VAL A 495 13.15 23.14 30.44
N ILE A 496 12.96 21.84 30.20
CA ILE A 496 11.86 21.34 29.38
C ILE A 496 10.51 21.60 30.06
N LYS A 497 10.41 21.46 31.39
CA LYS A 497 9.18 21.78 32.13
C LYS A 497 8.78 23.24 31.95
N GLU A 498 9.73 24.16 32.07
CA GLU A 498 9.49 25.59 31.85
C GLU A 498 9.17 25.88 30.37
N ALA A 499 9.85 25.23 29.43
CA ALA A 499 9.56 25.35 28.00
C ALA A 499 8.11 24.95 27.68
N ILE A 500 7.61 23.85 28.26
CA ILE A 500 6.21 23.42 28.12
C ILE A 500 5.26 24.46 28.74
N GLN A 501 5.55 24.92 29.97
CA GLN A 501 4.72 25.91 30.67
C GLN A 501 4.58 27.22 29.88
N HIS A 502 5.65 27.64 29.21
CA HIS A 502 5.70 28.85 28.40
C HIS A 502 5.37 28.63 26.91
N GLN A 503 4.95 27.41 26.52
CA GLN A 503 4.64 27.05 25.13
C GLN A 503 5.78 27.35 24.13
N ASN A 504 7.04 27.16 24.56
CA ASN A 504 8.22 27.51 23.78
C ASN A 504 8.61 26.38 22.80
N GLN A 505 8.00 26.42 21.60
CA GLN A 505 8.26 25.48 20.52
C GLN A 505 9.71 25.53 20.00
N GLU A 506 10.31 26.71 19.87
CA GLU A 506 11.64 26.88 19.27
C GLU A 506 12.73 26.21 20.12
N LEU A 507 12.64 26.35 21.44
CA LEU A 507 13.56 25.71 22.37
C LEU A 507 13.45 24.18 22.30
N LEU A 508 12.24 23.64 22.33
CA LEU A 508 12.02 22.18 22.25
C LEU A 508 12.50 21.63 20.90
N THR A 509 12.28 22.37 19.81
CA THR A 509 12.79 22.04 18.47
C THR A 509 14.32 22.01 18.48
N SER A 510 14.97 23.02 19.08
CA SER A 510 16.44 23.09 19.20
C SER A 510 17.01 21.87 19.95
N VAL A 511 16.31 21.36 20.97
CA VAL A 511 16.74 20.16 21.70
C VAL A 511 16.75 18.93 20.79
N ILE A 512 15.71 18.77 19.95
CA ILE A 512 15.63 17.65 19.00
C ILE A 512 16.70 17.79 17.91
N GLU A 513 16.94 18.99 17.40
CA GLU A 513 18.00 19.23 16.40
C GLU A 513 19.38 18.84 16.93
N ASN A 514 19.68 19.20 18.18
CA ASN A 514 20.92 18.81 18.85
C ASN A 514 21.02 17.28 19.02
N HIS A 515 19.90 16.61 19.31
CA HIS A 515 19.85 15.15 19.36
C HIS A 515 20.20 14.51 18.01
N ILE A 516 19.58 14.99 16.92
CA ILE A 516 19.83 14.54 15.56
C ILE A 516 21.32 14.67 15.21
N GLU A 517 21.90 15.82 15.54
CA GLU A 517 23.31 16.11 15.27
C GLU A 517 24.25 15.19 16.07
N LYS A 518 24.03 15.05 17.38
CA LYS A 518 24.87 14.21 18.25
C LYS A 518 24.79 12.73 17.94
N GLN A 519 23.62 12.25 17.50
CA GLN A 519 23.40 10.85 17.16
C GLN A 519 23.70 10.55 15.68
N HIS A 520 24.14 11.55 14.89
CA HIS A 520 24.42 11.42 13.46
C HIS A 520 23.27 10.78 12.67
N LEU A 521 22.03 11.18 12.97
CA LEU A 521 20.81 10.62 12.39
C LEU A 521 20.56 11.16 10.98
N ASN A 522 21.33 10.68 9.99
CA ASN A 522 21.30 11.16 8.61
C ASN A 522 19.92 11.02 7.92
N ASP A 523 19.07 10.09 8.37
CA ASP A 523 17.72 9.87 7.81
C ASP A 523 16.69 10.93 8.22
N TYR A 524 17.08 11.82 9.15
CA TYR A 524 16.22 12.85 9.76
C TYR A 524 16.95 14.21 9.72
N PRO A 525 16.81 14.99 8.64
CA PRO A 525 17.49 16.29 8.56
C PRO A 525 16.99 17.26 9.64
N LYS A 526 17.83 18.24 10.02
CA LYS A 526 17.48 19.36 10.94
C LYS A 526 16.54 20.38 10.26
N THR A 527 15.44 19.88 9.69
CA THR A 527 14.38 20.68 9.06
C THR A 527 13.05 20.34 9.74
N PRO A 528 12.02 21.22 9.65
CA PRO A 528 10.70 20.92 10.22
C PRO A 528 10.14 19.56 9.76
N ASP A 529 10.32 19.21 8.48
CA ASP A 529 9.88 17.92 7.95
C ASP A 529 10.69 16.75 8.49
N GLY A 530 12.02 16.91 8.67
CA GLY A 530 12.87 15.87 9.25
C GLY A 530 12.56 15.60 10.72
N ILE A 531 12.30 16.66 11.50
CA ILE A 531 11.84 16.55 12.89
C ILE A 531 10.46 15.90 12.95
N LYS A 532 9.52 16.32 12.11
CA LYS A 532 8.20 15.70 12.02
C LYS A 532 8.30 14.21 11.69
N LYS A 533 9.16 13.84 10.74
CA LYS A 533 9.45 12.44 10.39
C LYS A 533 10.05 11.66 11.57
N LEU A 534 10.93 12.28 12.35
CA LEU A 534 11.49 11.68 13.57
C LEU A 534 10.40 11.46 14.63
N LEU A 535 9.59 12.47 14.94
CA LEU A 535 8.49 12.33 15.90
C LEU A 535 7.50 11.24 15.46
N LYS A 536 7.15 11.20 14.17
CA LYS A 536 6.29 10.17 13.59
C LYS A 536 6.86 8.75 13.71
N SER A 537 8.17 8.57 13.74
CA SER A 537 8.77 7.24 13.99
C SER A 537 8.46 6.74 15.41
N PHE A 538 8.40 7.64 16.40
CA PHE A 538 7.97 7.32 17.77
C PHE A 538 6.45 7.10 17.87
N GLN A 539 5.64 7.78 17.05
CA GLN A 539 4.20 7.57 17.00
C GLN A 539 3.86 6.11 16.76
N GLY A 540 4.53 5.46 15.80
CA GLY A 540 4.30 4.05 15.48
C GLY A 540 4.52 3.11 16.67
N ILE A 541 5.40 3.45 17.61
CA ILE A 541 5.69 2.62 18.78
C ILE A 541 4.51 2.61 19.75
N VAL A 542 3.92 3.78 20.04
CA VAL A 542 2.81 3.93 20.99
C VAL A 542 1.46 3.63 20.34
N TYR A 543 1.32 3.90 19.04
CA TYR A 543 0.07 3.75 18.30
C TYR A 543 -0.25 2.28 17.98
N LYS A 544 0.75 1.44 17.66
CA LYS A 544 0.54 0.02 17.33
C LYS A 544 -0.25 -0.75 18.43
N PRO A 545 0.12 -0.67 19.73
CA PRO A 545 -0.67 -1.28 20.80
C PRO A 545 -2.13 -0.83 20.83
N LEU A 546 -2.44 0.42 20.48
CA LEU A 546 -3.82 0.92 20.48
C LEU A 546 -4.71 0.26 19.41
N VAL A 547 -4.14 -0.49 18.47
CA VAL A 547 -4.87 -1.37 17.53
C VAL A 547 -4.72 -2.83 17.97
N MET A 548 -3.48 -3.30 18.11
CA MET A 548 -3.18 -4.71 18.36
C MET A 548 -3.75 -5.24 19.67
N GLU A 549 -3.71 -4.43 20.74
CA GLU A 549 -4.22 -4.80 22.06
C GLU A 549 -5.73 -4.60 22.20
N PHE A 550 -6.41 -3.99 21.23
CA PHE A 550 -7.84 -3.71 21.35
C PHE A 550 -8.68 -4.55 20.38
N SER A 551 -8.24 -4.68 19.14
CA SER A 551 -8.94 -5.43 18.10
C SER A 551 -8.07 -6.53 17.45
N GLY A 552 -6.76 -6.27 17.34
CA GLY A 552 -5.84 -7.10 16.56
C GLY A 552 -5.37 -8.38 17.24
N PRO A 553 -4.21 -8.93 16.81
CA PRO A 553 -3.73 -10.24 17.26
C PRO A 553 -3.61 -10.41 18.78
N SER A 554 -3.17 -9.39 19.53
CA SER A 554 -3.06 -9.49 20.99
C SER A 554 -4.42 -9.57 21.68
N ALA A 555 -5.44 -8.91 21.14
CA ALA A 555 -6.80 -9.00 21.66
C ALA A 555 -7.38 -10.39 21.48
N VAL A 556 -7.27 -10.93 20.26
CA VAL A 556 -7.77 -12.26 19.89
C VAL A 556 -7.03 -13.37 20.64
N SER A 557 -5.70 -13.32 20.65
CA SER A 557 -4.88 -14.44 21.15
C SER A 557 -4.76 -14.47 22.68
N SER A 558 -5.29 -13.49 23.41
CA SER A 558 -5.20 -13.45 24.88
C SER A 558 -5.68 -14.76 25.54
N SER A 559 -6.81 -15.32 25.10
CA SER A 559 -7.32 -16.60 25.59
C SER A 559 -6.48 -17.82 25.17
N TRP A 560 -5.78 -17.74 24.03
CA TRP A 560 -4.82 -18.79 23.62
C TRP A 560 -3.57 -18.73 24.49
N VAL A 561 -3.06 -17.53 24.77
CA VAL A 561 -1.90 -17.32 25.65
C VAL A 561 -2.23 -17.79 27.06
N GLU A 562 -3.40 -17.48 27.60
CA GLU A 562 -3.86 -17.96 28.92
C GLU A 562 -3.95 -19.49 28.99
N ALA A 563 -4.47 -20.13 27.94
CA ALA A 563 -4.55 -21.59 27.84
C ALA A 563 -3.17 -22.29 27.89
N ILE A 564 -2.10 -21.56 27.52
CA ILE A 564 -0.71 -22.06 27.57
C ILE A 564 -0.02 -21.61 28.88
N SER A 565 -0.30 -20.40 29.35
CA SER A 565 0.40 -19.72 30.45
C SER A 565 -0.01 -20.21 31.84
N GLY A 566 -1.10 -20.98 31.97
CA GLY A 566 -1.41 -21.74 33.18
C GLY A 566 -0.44 -22.90 33.46
N ARG A 567 0.58 -23.09 32.62
CA ARG A 567 1.59 -24.16 32.69
C ARG A 567 2.98 -23.55 32.82
N SER A 568 3.96 -24.33 33.28
CA SER A 568 5.38 -23.93 33.31
C SER A 568 5.84 -23.29 31.99
N ILE A 569 6.82 -22.38 32.05
CA ILE A 569 7.38 -21.66 30.89
C ILE A 569 7.59 -22.64 29.71
N PRO A 570 6.96 -22.42 28.53
CA PRO A 570 7.03 -23.36 27.42
C PRO A 570 8.49 -23.52 26.96
N ARG A 571 8.93 -24.77 26.84
CA ARG A 571 10.26 -25.13 26.34
C ARG A 571 10.11 -26.23 25.32
N ASN A 572 10.96 -26.21 24.28
CA ASN A 572 10.93 -27.22 23.23
C ASN A 572 11.71 -28.48 23.65
N PHE A 573 11.00 -29.55 24.00
CA PHE A 573 11.62 -30.82 24.41
C PHE A 573 11.69 -31.83 23.26
N GLU A 574 12.88 -32.01 22.68
CA GLU A 574 13.11 -32.81 21.44
C GLU A 574 13.01 -34.35 21.58
N TYR A 575 12.74 -34.92 22.77
CA TYR A 575 12.76 -36.38 22.99
C TYR A 575 11.77 -36.90 24.05
N LEU A 576 10.65 -36.19 24.26
CA LEU A 576 9.60 -36.71 25.14
C LEU A 576 9.02 -38.03 24.61
N ALA A 577 8.45 -38.86 25.48
CA ALA A 577 7.75 -40.08 25.06
C ALA A 577 6.57 -39.78 24.11
N GLU A 578 5.89 -38.65 24.34
CA GLU A 578 4.88 -38.09 23.44
C GLU A 578 5.24 -36.63 23.11
N PRO A 579 6.17 -36.34 22.18
CA PRO A 579 6.54 -34.96 21.86
C PRO A 579 5.35 -34.11 21.40
N MET A 580 4.37 -34.77 20.77
CA MET A 580 3.11 -34.22 20.28
C MET A 580 2.11 -33.85 21.37
N SER A 581 2.35 -34.24 22.62
CA SER A 581 1.52 -33.85 23.76
C SER A 581 1.90 -32.49 24.33
N GLN A 582 2.95 -31.82 23.84
CA GLN A 582 3.25 -30.47 24.31
C GLN A 582 2.15 -29.50 23.86
N PRO A 583 1.71 -28.54 24.71
CA PRO A 583 0.62 -27.62 24.35
C PRO A 583 0.83 -26.89 23.02
N LEU A 584 2.06 -26.42 22.78
CA LEU A 584 2.42 -25.74 21.54
C LEU A 584 2.42 -26.67 20.31
N ARG A 585 2.75 -27.96 20.49
CA ARG A 585 2.65 -28.97 19.42
C ARG A 585 1.19 -29.32 19.14
N VAL A 586 0.35 -29.44 20.18
CA VAL A 586 -1.10 -29.61 20.01
C VAL A 586 -1.69 -28.45 19.21
N LEU A 587 -1.33 -27.21 19.55
CA LEU A 587 -1.75 -26.04 18.77
C LEU A 587 -1.22 -26.05 17.33
N GLN A 588 0.07 -26.34 17.14
CA GLN A 588 0.69 -26.42 15.81
C GLN A 588 -0.05 -27.39 14.89
N HIS A 589 -0.40 -28.58 15.38
CA HIS A 589 -0.99 -29.62 14.55
C HIS A 589 -2.52 -29.48 14.43
N HIS A 590 -3.20 -29.09 15.51
CA HIS A 590 -4.65 -29.20 15.61
C HIS A 590 -5.40 -27.86 15.66
N ALA A 591 -4.71 -26.73 15.82
CA ALA A 591 -5.34 -25.40 15.91
C ALA A 591 -4.71 -24.31 15.01
N CYS A 592 -3.57 -24.59 14.35
CA CYS A 592 -2.90 -23.67 13.44
C CYS A 592 -3.47 -23.79 12.01
N VAL A 593 -3.71 -22.65 11.36
CA VAL A 593 -4.13 -22.55 9.95
C VAL A 593 -2.95 -22.61 8.97
N SER A 594 -1.74 -22.25 9.43
CA SER A 594 -0.53 -22.27 8.60
C SER A 594 -0.25 -23.69 8.12
N GLY A 595 -0.02 -23.85 6.82
CA GLY A 595 0.12 -25.16 6.17
C GLY A 595 -1.20 -25.88 5.86
N LYS A 596 -2.35 -25.36 6.32
CA LYS A 596 -3.69 -25.87 5.96
C LYS A 596 -4.40 -25.00 4.94
N ALA A 597 -4.20 -23.68 4.98
CA ALA A 597 -4.67 -22.77 3.95
C ALA A 597 -3.63 -22.57 2.84
N ASN A 598 -4.08 -22.26 1.62
CA ASN A 598 -3.21 -22.08 0.44
C ASN A 598 -2.55 -20.69 0.38
N PHE A 599 -2.22 -20.10 1.52
CA PHE A 599 -1.64 -18.77 1.61
C PHE A 599 -0.34 -18.81 2.40
N SER A 600 0.57 -17.88 2.08
CA SER A 600 1.84 -17.73 2.76
C SER A 600 1.84 -16.42 3.53
N SER A 601 1.92 -16.50 4.85
CA SER A 601 2.13 -15.35 5.73
C SER A 601 3.60 -15.28 6.14
N ASP A 602 4.12 -14.06 6.20
CA ASP A 602 5.44 -13.79 6.76
C ASP A 602 5.35 -13.17 8.17
N ASN A 603 4.17 -12.73 8.63
CA ASN A 603 3.98 -11.82 9.76
C ASN A 603 4.44 -12.38 11.12
N ILE A 604 4.61 -13.69 11.24
CA ILE A 604 5.06 -14.37 12.45
C ILE A 604 6.22 -15.32 12.15
N PRO A 605 7.01 -15.70 13.18
CA PRO A 605 8.00 -16.75 13.04
C PRO A 605 7.39 -18.07 12.57
N GLN A 606 8.19 -18.86 11.86
CA GLN A 606 7.89 -20.29 11.69
C GLN A 606 7.96 -21.01 13.05
N TRP A 607 7.32 -22.16 13.18
CA TRP A 607 7.39 -22.94 14.42
C TRP A 607 8.84 -23.31 14.76
N CYS A 608 9.24 -23.00 15.99
CA CYS A 608 10.58 -23.22 16.52
C CYS A 608 11.70 -22.48 15.77
N GLU A 609 11.41 -21.32 15.16
CA GLU A 609 12.43 -20.46 14.54
C GLU A 609 13.35 -19.85 15.61
N LEU A 610 14.63 -19.64 15.32
CA LEU A 610 15.51 -18.96 16.27
C LEU A 610 15.16 -17.48 16.35
N GLN A 611 15.02 -16.94 17.56
CA GLN A 611 14.72 -15.52 17.79
C GLN A 611 15.69 -14.58 17.03
N SER A 612 16.97 -14.95 16.96
CA SER A 612 17.98 -14.19 16.20
C SER A 612 17.73 -14.12 14.70
N ASP A 613 17.06 -15.12 14.13
CA ASP A 613 16.74 -15.16 12.70
C ASP A 613 15.45 -14.39 12.40
N VAL A 614 14.49 -14.42 13.34
CA VAL A 614 13.30 -13.56 13.33
C VAL A 614 13.71 -12.09 13.33
N GLU A 615 14.63 -11.69 14.22
CA GLU A 615 15.13 -10.32 14.34
C GLU A 615 15.83 -9.85 13.05
N LYS A 616 16.66 -10.71 12.44
CA LYS A 616 17.29 -10.40 11.15
C LYS A 616 16.26 -10.19 10.04
N ARG A 617 15.23 -11.04 9.94
CA ARG A 617 14.15 -10.86 8.94
C ARG A 617 13.38 -9.56 9.18
N GLN A 618 13.09 -9.23 10.43
CA GLN A 618 12.37 -8.01 10.77
C GLN A 618 13.17 -6.75 10.43
N GLN A 619 14.49 -6.76 10.64
CA GLN A 619 15.38 -5.66 10.25
C GLN A 619 15.45 -5.45 8.73
N GLN A 620 15.20 -6.51 7.94
CA GLN A 620 15.22 -6.47 6.48
C GLN A 620 13.88 -6.07 5.85
N ARG A 621 12.80 -5.92 6.64
CA ARG A 621 11.53 -5.47 6.10
C ARG A 621 11.57 -3.97 5.81
N GLU A 622 11.38 -3.62 4.54
CA GLU A 622 11.24 -2.24 4.10
C GLU A 622 9.79 -1.72 4.22
N ASP A 623 8.81 -2.62 4.36
CA ASP A 623 7.39 -2.29 4.32
C ASP A 623 6.87 -1.72 5.64
N GLY A 624 6.31 -0.50 5.57
CA GLY A 624 5.59 0.14 6.67
C GLY A 624 4.17 -0.40 6.81
N LEU A 625 3.64 -0.44 8.04
CA LEU A 625 2.27 -0.86 8.31
C LEU A 625 1.28 0.15 7.70
N SER A 626 0.52 -0.30 6.68
CA SER A 626 -0.42 0.49 5.87
C SER A 626 -1.49 1.24 6.68
N TRP A 627 -1.79 0.75 7.88
CA TRP A 627 -2.80 1.30 8.78
C TRP A 627 -2.28 2.29 9.81
N LEU A 628 -0.97 2.57 9.86
CA LEU A 628 -0.46 3.71 10.61
C LEU A 628 -0.97 5.01 9.97
N PRO A 629 -1.23 6.08 10.75
CA PRO A 629 -1.81 7.32 10.23
C PRO A 629 -1.06 7.89 9.01
N ASP A 630 0.27 7.88 9.03
CA ASP A 630 1.09 8.37 7.92
C ASP A 630 1.00 7.52 6.66
N ALA A 631 0.95 6.19 6.85
CA ALA A 631 0.80 5.26 5.74
C ALA A 631 -0.59 5.42 5.10
N GLN A 632 -1.62 5.67 5.90
CA GLN A 632 -2.95 6.00 5.40
C GLN A 632 -2.98 7.32 4.64
N GLU A 633 -2.34 8.38 5.15
CA GLU A 633 -2.21 9.66 4.43
C GLU A 633 -1.47 9.49 3.10
N LYS A 634 -0.43 8.64 3.07
CA LYS A 634 0.32 8.30 1.87
C LYS A 634 -0.56 7.54 0.87
N LEU A 635 -1.23 6.47 1.30
CA LEU A 635 -2.14 5.68 0.45
C LEU A 635 -3.29 6.51 -0.12
N LYS A 636 -3.85 7.43 0.69
CA LYS A 636 -4.91 8.34 0.25
C LYS A 636 -4.43 9.25 -0.89
N ARG A 637 -3.22 9.82 -0.75
CA ARG A 637 -2.57 10.66 -1.76
C ARG A 637 -2.21 9.88 -3.02
N GLU A 638 -1.59 8.72 -2.87
CA GLU A 638 -1.23 7.83 -3.98
C GLU A 638 -2.46 7.39 -4.78
N GLY A 639 -3.54 7.01 -4.09
CA GLY A 639 -4.80 6.67 -4.75
C GLY A 639 -5.38 7.85 -5.55
N GLN A 640 -5.32 9.06 -5.01
CA GLN A 640 -5.81 10.25 -5.70
C GLN A 640 -4.95 10.59 -6.92
N GLN A 641 -3.62 10.50 -6.79
CA GLN A 641 -2.69 10.73 -7.88
C GLN A 641 -2.90 9.70 -9.01
N ALA A 642 -2.99 8.41 -8.66
CA ALA A 642 -3.23 7.34 -9.63
C ALA A 642 -4.56 7.51 -10.36
N LYS A 643 -5.62 7.96 -9.67
CA LYS A 643 -6.90 8.25 -10.32
C LYS A 643 -6.79 9.39 -11.34
N ILE A 644 -6.08 10.46 -10.98
CA ILE A 644 -5.84 11.59 -11.89
C ILE A 644 -5.03 11.15 -13.12
N GLU A 645 -3.99 10.34 -12.91
CA GLU A 645 -3.16 9.80 -14.00
C GLU A 645 -3.95 8.86 -14.93
N GLU A 646 -4.82 8.01 -14.36
CA GLU A 646 -5.72 7.13 -15.12
C GLU A 646 -6.71 7.94 -15.98
N GLU A 647 -7.39 8.93 -15.38
CA GLU A 647 -8.32 9.81 -16.10
C GLU A 647 -7.61 10.59 -17.23
N GLN A 648 -6.38 11.04 -17.01
CA GLN A 648 -5.56 11.67 -18.04
C GLN A 648 -5.19 10.70 -19.16
N ARG A 649 -4.84 9.45 -18.83
CA ARG A 649 -4.52 8.42 -19.83
C ARG A 649 -5.73 8.08 -20.68
N ILE A 650 -6.89 7.83 -20.08
CA ILE A 650 -8.15 7.55 -20.80
C ILE A 650 -8.50 8.70 -21.73
N LYS A 651 -8.40 9.95 -21.26
CA LYS A 651 -8.66 11.12 -22.09
C LYS A 651 -7.72 11.20 -23.29
N LEU A 652 -6.43 10.91 -23.09
CA LEU A 652 -5.45 10.88 -24.18
C LEU A 652 -5.72 9.75 -25.18
N GLU A 653 -6.07 8.56 -24.70
CA GLU A 653 -6.43 7.40 -25.53
C GLU A 653 -7.70 7.67 -26.34
N GLU A 654 -8.72 8.30 -25.74
CA GLU A 654 -9.96 8.67 -26.44
C GLU A 654 -9.73 9.78 -27.48
N GLU A 655 -8.94 10.80 -27.17
CA GLU A 655 -8.53 11.82 -28.15
C GLU A 655 -7.76 11.20 -29.33
N GLN A 656 -6.92 10.21 -29.09
CA GLN A 656 -6.24 9.45 -30.16
C GLN A 656 -7.21 8.61 -30.99
N ARG A 657 -8.18 7.95 -30.34
CA ARG A 657 -9.21 7.16 -31.03
C ARG A 657 -10.07 8.03 -31.93
N ILE A 658 -10.52 9.19 -31.44
CA ILE A 658 -11.33 10.15 -32.20
C ILE A 658 -10.55 10.67 -33.41
N LYS A 659 -9.26 11.04 -33.24
CA LYS A 659 -8.41 11.46 -34.36
C LYS A 659 -8.28 10.39 -35.43
N LEU A 660 -8.09 9.13 -35.03
CA LEU A 660 -7.98 8.01 -35.96
C LEU A 660 -9.30 7.74 -36.70
N GLU A 661 -10.44 7.78 -36.00
CA GLU A 661 -11.77 7.63 -36.58
C GLU A 661 -12.10 8.77 -37.57
N GLU A 662 -11.73 10.01 -37.24
CA GLU A 662 -11.95 11.18 -38.10
C GLU A 662 -11.08 11.15 -39.37
N GLU A 663 -9.80 10.78 -39.26
CA GLU A 663 -8.92 10.59 -40.42
C GLU A 663 -9.43 9.50 -41.37
N GLN A 664 -9.96 8.39 -40.83
CA GLN A 664 -10.55 7.33 -41.66
C GLN A 664 -11.83 7.80 -42.36
N ARG A 665 -12.68 8.56 -41.67
CA ARG A 665 -13.91 9.11 -42.25
C ARG A 665 -13.61 10.09 -43.40
N ILE A 666 -12.62 10.98 -43.22
CA ILE A 666 -12.22 11.94 -44.25
C ILE A 666 -11.72 11.22 -45.51
N LYS A 667 -10.88 10.18 -45.36
CA LYS A 667 -10.39 9.38 -46.50
C LYS A 667 -11.54 8.72 -47.27
N LEU A 668 -12.54 8.18 -46.57
CA LEU A 668 -13.69 7.53 -47.19
C LEU A 668 -14.58 8.53 -47.95
N GLU A 669 -14.83 9.71 -47.37
CA GLU A 669 -15.62 10.77 -48.00
C GLU A 669 -14.93 11.33 -49.26
N GLU A 670 -13.60 11.48 -49.24
CA GLU A 670 -12.83 11.95 -50.40
C GLU A 670 -12.83 10.94 -51.55
N GLU A 671 -12.65 9.64 -51.27
CA GLU A 671 -12.74 8.58 -52.29
C GLU A 671 -14.12 8.49 -52.96
N GLN A 672 -15.20 8.68 -52.21
CA GLN A 672 -16.56 8.69 -52.77
C GLN A 672 -16.81 9.92 -53.66
N ARG A 673 -16.29 11.09 -53.25
CA ARG A 673 -16.41 12.32 -54.03
C ARG A 673 -15.70 12.21 -55.38
N ILE A 674 -14.51 11.60 -55.41
CA ILE A 674 -13.75 11.37 -56.66
C ILE A 674 -14.52 10.46 -57.62
N LYS A 675 -15.07 9.34 -57.12
CA LYS A 675 -15.86 8.42 -57.96
C LYS A 675 -17.09 9.06 -58.60
N LEU A 676 -17.82 9.89 -57.85
CA LEU A 676 -19.00 10.62 -58.34
C LEU A 676 -18.66 11.66 -59.42
N GLU A 677 -17.52 12.36 -59.27
CA GLU A 677 -17.06 13.33 -60.27
C GLU A 677 -16.63 12.67 -61.59
N GLU A 678 -16.00 11.49 -61.54
CA GLU A 678 -15.62 10.72 -62.72
C GLU A 678 -16.83 10.18 -63.50
N GLU A 679 -17.83 9.64 -62.80
CA GLU A 679 -19.05 9.12 -63.43
C GLU A 679 -19.85 10.23 -64.14
N TYR A 680 -19.89 11.42 -63.56
CA TYR A 680 -20.57 12.58 -64.14
C TYR A 680 -19.86 13.11 -65.40
N LYS A 681 -18.51 13.08 -65.43
CA LYS A 681 -17.73 13.42 -66.63
C LYS A 681 -18.04 12.47 -67.78
N SER A 682 -18.06 11.16 -67.52
CA SER A 682 -18.30 10.13 -68.52
C SER A 682 -19.66 10.30 -69.22
N LYS A 683 -20.76 10.48 -68.46
CA LYS A 683 -22.12 10.61 -69.01
C LYS A 683 -22.28 11.79 -69.98
N LYS A 684 -21.59 12.92 -69.75
CA LYS A 684 -21.68 14.10 -70.63
C LYS A 684 -20.92 13.95 -71.94
N TYR A 685 -19.80 13.23 -71.95
CA TYR A 685 -19.07 12.95 -73.20
C TYR A 685 -19.87 12.03 -74.12
N PHE A 686 -20.51 11.00 -73.56
CA PHE A 686 -21.38 10.11 -74.33
C PHE A 686 -22.56 10.86 -74.96
N ALA A 687 -23.22 11.76 -74.22
CA ALA A 687 -24.33 12.55 -74.77
C ALA A 687 -23.94 13.42 -75.99
N GLN A 688 -22.70 13.94 -76.05
CA GLN A 688 -22.23 14.70 -77.20
C GLN A 688 -21.81 13.80 -78.38
N SER A 689 -21.26 12.62 -78.07
CA SER A 689 -20.99 11.58 -79.07
C SER A 689 -22.28 11.16 -79.80
N ASP A 690 -23.36 10.96 -79.04
CA ASP A 690 -24.69 10.61 -79.58
C ASP A 690 -25.28 11.73 -80.45
N ALA A 691 -25.07 13.00 -80.08
CA ALA A 691 -25.51 14.14 -80.88
C ALA A 691 -24.81 14.19 -82.25
N ILE A 692 -23.52 13.84 -82.30
CA ILE A 692 -22.76 13.73 -83.56
C ILE A 692 -23.27 12.56 -84.40
N ASP A 693 -23.57 11.42 -83.79
CA ASP A 693 -24.17 10.29 -84.51
C ASP A 693 -25.48 10.67 -85.17
N LEU A 694 -26.33 11.43 -84.48
CA LEU A 694 -27.59 11.90 -85.05
C LEU A 694 -27.35 12.77 -86.30
N ILE A 695 -26.36 13.66 -86.27
CA ILE A 695 -25.99 14.50 -87.41
C ILE A 695 -25.48 13.65 -88.58
N LEU A 696 -24.60 12.67 -88.31
CA LEU A 696 -24.03 11.80 -89.34
C LEU A 696 -25.08 10.84 -89.93
N ASN A 697 -26.02 10.34 -89.13
CA ASN A 697 -27.12 9.50 -89.61
C ASN A 697 -28.09 10.30 -90.48
N ASN A 698 -28.33 11.57 -90.17
CA ASN A 698 -29.10 12.44 -91.06
C ASN A 698 -28.37 12.64 -92.40
N PHE A 699 -27.04 12.78 -92.38
CA PHE A 699 -26.25 12.86 -93.60
C PHE A 699 -26.32 11.56 -94.43
N GLU A 700 -26.28 10.40 -93.79
CA GLU A 700 -26.46 9.09 -94.44
C GLU A 700 -27.82 8.96 -95.13
N ASN A 701 -28.89 9.45 -94.50
CA ASN A 701 -30.24 9.46 -95.08
C ASN A 701 -30.29 10.33 -96.34
N GLU A 702 -29.66 11.51 -96.31
CA GLU A 702 -29.56 12.38 -97.48
C GLU A 702 -28.76 11.72 -98.62
N ILE A 703 -27.66 11.02 -98.31
CA ILE A 703 -26.88 10.24 -99.29
C ILE A 703 -27.73 9.12 -99.92
N SER A 704 -28.56 8.47 -99.12
CA SER A 704 -29.44 7.40 -99.59
C SER A 704 -30.47 7.89 -100.61
N SER A 705 -30.89 9.17 -100.52
CA SER A 705 -31.82 9.81 -101.45
C SER A 705 -31.24 10.10 -102.85
N ILE A 706 -29.91 10.01 -103.04
CA ILE A 706 -29.26 10.27 -104.32
C ILE A 706 -29.62 9.17 -105.34
N GLY A 707 -30.25 9.58 -106.45
CA GLY A 707 -30.66 8.71 -107.56
C GLY A 707 -29.50 8.12 -108.37
N ALA A 708 -29.76 7.03 -109.11
CA ALA A 708 -28.73 6.23 -109.80
C ALA A 708 -27.89 6.98 -110.86
N TYR A 709 -28.34 8.14 -111.34
CA TYR A 709 -27.67 8.94 -112.38
C TYR A 709 -26.44 9.73 -111.89
N TYR A 710 -26.17 9.75 -110.58
CA TYR A 710 -25.05 10.48 -109.97
C TYR A 710 -24.07 9.56 -109.22
N ALA A 711 -23.74 8.40 -109.79
CA ALA A 711 -22.93 7.37 -109.12
C ALA A 711 -21.58 7.86 -108.56
N PRO A 712 -20.77 8.70 -109.26
CA PRO A 712 -19.51 9.21 -108.72
C PRO A 712 -19.70 10.14 -107.51
N ALA A 713 -20.71 11.01 -107.55
CA ALA A 713 -21.03 11.92 -106.47
C ALA A 713 -21.58 11.18 -105.24
N LYS A 714 -22.42 10.15 -105.47
CA LYS A 714 -22.91 9.26 -104.39
C LYS A 714 -21.76 8.52 -103.70
N GLN A 715 -20.82 7.97 -104.48
CA GLN A 715 -19.65 7.30 -103.92
C GLN A 715 -18.79 8.26 -103.10
N ARG A 716 -18.57 9.49 -103.59
CA ARG A 716 -17.79 10.50 -102.86
C ARG A 716 -18.47 10.93 -101.55
N ALA A 717 -19.79 10.98 -101.51
CA ALA A 717 -20.53 11.31 -100.29
C ALA A 717 -20.47 10.18 -99.25
N ILE A 718 -20.51 8.91 -99.69
CA ILE A 718 -20.29 7.73 -98.81
C ILE A 718 -18.88 7.76 -98.21
N GLU A 719 -17.84 7.99 -99.03
CA GLU A 719 -16.46 8.10 -98.54
C GLU A 719 -16.29 9.23 -97.50
N LEU A 720 -16.99 10.36 -97.71
CA LEU A 720 -17.00 11.45 -96.75
C LEU A 720 -17.66 11.00 -95.43
N LEU A 721 -18.83 10.37 -95.48
CA LEU A 721 -19.52 9.88 -94.29
C LEU A 721 -18.65 8.89 -93.49
N ASP A 722 -18.01 7.93 -94.17
CA ASP A 722 -17.12 6.95 -93.53
C ASP A 722 -15.92 7.63 -92.87
N THR A 723 -15.35 8.64 -93.53
CA THR A 723 -14.24 9.44 -92.98
C THR A 723 -14.68 10.22 -91.73
N LEU A 724 -15.87 10.81 -91.74
CA LEU A 724 -16.40 11.56 -90.60
C LEU A 724 -16.73 10.66 -89.41
N ARG A 725 -17.29 9.46 -89.65
CA ARG A 725 -17.52 8.44 -88.61
C ARG A 725 -16.21 8.00 -87.95
N LYS A 726 -15.18 7.73 -88.77
CA LYS A 726 -13.85 7.36 -88.27
C LYS A 726 -13.25 8.44 -87.38
N TYR A 727 -13.26 9.71 -87.81
CA TYR A 727 -12.73 10.79 -86.97
C TYR A 727 -13.49 10.91 -85.64
N LYS A 728 -14.81 10.69 -85.64
CA LYS A 728 -15.61 10.72 -84.41
C LYS A 728 -15.19 9.61 -83.45
N GLU A 729 -15.03 8.38 -83.94
CA GLU A 729 -14.55 7.25 -83.11
C GLU A 729 -13.18 7.54 -82.50
N GLU A 730 -12.23 8.05 -83.30
CA GLU A 730 -10.89 8.41 -82.82
C GLU A 730 -10.93 9.48 -81.73
N ALA A 731 -11.87 10.40 -81.80
CA ALA A 731 -11.99 11.52 -80.86
C ALA A 731 -12.77 11.20 -79.59
N PHE A 732 -13.74 10.29 -79.63
CA PHE A 732 -14.65 10.02 -78.50
C PHE A 732 -14.41 8.68 -77.79
N ASN A 733 -13.59 7.77 -78.36
CA ASN A 733 -13.16 6.55 -77.65
C ASN A 733 -12.20 6.84 -76.48
N ASP A 734 -11.40 7.91 -76.58
CA ASP A 734 -10.54 8.41 -75.52
C ASP A 734 -10.47 9.95 -75.63
N PRO A 735 -11.47 10.66 -75.09
CA PRO A 735 -11.66 12.08 -75.35
C PRO A 735 -10.60 12.93 -74.64
N SER A 736 -9.71 13.53 -75.43
CA SER A 736 -8.78 14.57 -74.99
C SER A 736 -9.05 15.88 -75.72
N ARG A 737 -8.63 17.01 -75.11
CA ARG A 737 -8.76 18.33 -75.74
C ARG A 737 -8.14 18.36 -77.14
N GLU A 738 -6.98 17.73 -77.30
CA GLU A 738 -6.26 17.68 -78.56
C GLU A 738 -6.99 16.85 -79.62
N LYS A 739 -7.54 15.69 -79.23
CA LYS A 739 -8.30 14.81 -80.12
C LYS A 739 -9.62 15.45 -80.56
N LEU A 740 -10.33 16.13 -79.65
CA LEU A 740 -11.57 16.85 -79.97
C LEU A 740 -11.32 18.05 -80.90
N ILE A 741 -10.24 18.81 -80.69
CA ILE A 741 -9.85 19.89 -81.61
C ILE A 741 -9.46 19.31 -82.97
N SER A 742 -8.72 18.21 -83.00
CA SER A 742 -8.34 17.50 -84.22
C SER A 742 -9.58 17.02 -84.99
N PHE A 743 -10.60 16.49 -84.31
CA PHE A 743 -11.86 16.11 -84.95
C PHE A 743 -12.50 17.28 -85.70
N ALA A 744 -12.63 18.45 -85.06
CA ALA A 744 -13.25 19.62 -85.67
C ALA A 744 -12.48 20.08 -86.93
N GLN A 745 -11.15 20.12 -86.85
CA GLN A 745 -10.28 20.53 -87.97
C GLN A 745 -10.31 19.51 -89.12
N SER A 746 -10.20 18.21 -88.81
CA SER A 746 -10.18 17.13 -89.80
C SER A 746 -11.54 16.96 -90.48
N THR A 747 -12.64 17.07 -89.74
CA THR A 747 -14.02 17.08 -90.26
C THR A 747 -14.21 18.21 -91.25
N LYS A 748 -13.81 19.43 -90.87
CA LYS A 748 -13.89 20.60 -91.73
C LYS A 748 -13.12 20.42 -93.02
N ARG A 749 -11.87 19.94 -92.94
CA ARG A 749 -11.03 19.69 -94.12
C ARG A 749 -11.64 18.63 -95.04
N ALA A 750 -12.09 17.51 -94.49
CA ALA A 750 -12.69 16.44 -95.27
C ALA A 750 -13.95 16.90 -96.02
N ILE A 751 -14.80 17.69 -95.37
CA ILE A 751 -15.99 18.28 -96.00
C ILE A 751 -15.57 19.24 -97.13
N GLN A 752 -14.60 20.13 -96.87
CA GLN A 752 -14.09 21.07 -97.89
C GLN A 752 -13.52 20.37 -99.13
N GLU A 753 -12.81 19.26 -98.95
CA GLU A 753 -12.25 18.47 -100.07
C GLU A 753 -13.35 17.75 -100.89
N ALA A 754 -14.48 17.40 -100.28
CA ALA A 754 -15.60 16.79 -100.96
C ALA A 754 -16.54 17.81 -101.64
N THR A 755 -16.60 19.05 -101.12
CA THR A 755 -17.51 20.10 -101.59
C THR A 755 -17.45 20.37 -103.10
N PRO A 756 -16.30 20.51 -103.79
CA PRO A 756 -16.29 20.84 -105.22
C PRO A 756 -16.98 19.79 -106.09
N ILE A 757 -16.83 18.51 -105.74
CA ILE A 757 -17.43 17.38 -106.48
C ILE A 757 -18.93 17.32 -106.19
N LEU A 758 -19.31 17.39 -104.91
CA LEU A 758 -20.71 17.30 -104.48
C LEU A 758 -21.53 18.56 -104.84
N GLN A 759 -20.91 19.74 -104.89
CA GLN A 759 -21.53 20.97 -105.35
C GLN A 759 -21.81 20.91 -106.86
N LYS A 760 -20.82 20.46 -107.64
CA LYS A 760 -20.93 20.40 -109.10
C LYS A 760 -22.05 19.45 -109.53
N ASP A 761 -22.15 18.30 -108.89
CA ASP A 761 -23.03 17.22 -109.34
C ASP A 761 -24.38 17.19 -108.59
N LEU A 762 -24.45 17.67 -107.34
CA LEU A 762 -25.66 17.61 -106.50
C LEU A 762 -26.13 18.98 -105.94
N GLY A 763 -25.34 20.05 -106.09
CA GLY A 763 -25.66 21.38 -105.54
C GLY A 763 -25.58 21.46 -104.00
N TRP A 764 -24.84 20.55 -103.35
CA TRP A 764 -24.83 20.36 -101.89
C TRP A 764 -23.94 21.31 -101.08
N GLY A 765 -23.37 22.36 -101.67
CA GLY A 765 -22.40 23.24 -101.01
C GLY A 765 -22.93 23.92 -99.75
N ASP A 766 -24.15 24.45 -99.81
CA ASP A 766 -24.79 25.07 -98.64
C ASP A 766 -25.14 24.03 -97.57
N TYR A 767 -25.59 22.85 -98.00
CA TYR A 767 -25.90 21.73 -97.12
C TYR A 767 -24.65 21.22 -96.38
N LEU A 768 -23.54 21.01 -97.09
CA LEU A 768 -22.25 20.57 -96.52
C LEU A 768 -21.65 21.62 -95.58
N THR A 769 -21.83 22.91 -95.90
CA THR A 769 -21.43 24.00 -95.00
C THR A 769 -22.23 23.97 -93.70
N ASN A 770 -23.54 23.67 -93.76
CA ASN A 770 -24.36 23.52 -92.58
C ASN A 770 -24.00 22.26 -91.78
N LEU A 771 -23.72 21.14 -92.45
CA LEU A 771 -23.24 19.91 -91.82
C LEU A 771 -21.94 20.14 -91.04
N ALA A 772 -20.97 20.83 -91.65
CA ALA A 772 -19.72 21.20 -90.98
C ALA A 772 -19.96 22.05 -89.72
N LYS A 773 -20.87 23.03 -89.79
CA LYS A 773 -21.23 23.85 -88.63
C LYS A 773 -21.87 23.03 -87.51
N GLN A 774 -22.79 22.12 -87.84
CA GLN A 774 -23.45 21.26 -86.85
C GLN A 774 -22.45 20.35 -86.13
N LEU A 775 -21.53 19.72 -86.87
CA LEU A 775 -20.51 18.84 -86.31
C LEU A 775 -19.49 19.61 -85.45
N VAL A 776 -19.03 20.77 -85.92
CA VAL A 776 -18.09 21.62 -85.16
C VAL A 776 -18.75 22.15 -83.89
N ASN A 777 -20.01 22.61 -83.95
CA ASN A 777 -20.72 23.10 -82.76
C ASN A 777 -20.88 22.02 -81.69
N ALA A 778 -21.27 20.81 -82.07
CA ALA A 778 -21.41 19.69 -81.13
C ALA A 778 -20.10 19.41 -80.37
N VAL A 779 -18.95 19.54 -81.06
CA VAL A 779 -17.63 19.28 -80.47
C VAL A 779 -17.10 20.47 -79.67
N THR A 780 -17.40 21.70 -80.10
CA THR A 780 -17.06 22.91 -79.33
C THR A 780 -17.68 22.88 -77.94
N PHE A 781 -18.93 22.40 -77.83
CA PHE A 781 -19.55 22.15 -76.52
C PHE A 781 -18.79 21.10 -75.71
N ALA A 782 -18.37 19.99 -76.32
CA ALA A 782 -17.57 18.96 -75.64
C ALA A 782 -16.19 19.49 -75.17
N VAL A 783 -15.52 20.32 -75.97
CA VAL A 783 -14.24 20.97 -75.62
C VAL A 783 -14.42 21.98 -74.49
N ALA A 784 -15.49 22.77 -74.50
CA ALA A 784 -15.79 23.70 -73.41
C ALA A 784 -15.94 22.94 -72.07
N TYR A 785 -16.62 21.80 -72.05
CA TYR A 785 -16.71 20.96 -70.85
C TYR A 785 -15.36 20.36 -70.43
N ALA A 786 -14.51 19.97 -71.38
CA ALA A 786 -13.16 19.47 -71.10
C ALA A 786 -12.25 20.55 -70.45
N VAL A 787 -12.37 21.81 -70.88
CA VAL A 787 -11.58 22.94 -70.36
C VAL A 787 -12.11 23.42 -69.00
N THR A 788 -13.43 23.46 -68.80
CA THR A 788 -14.04 23.97 -67.56
C THR A 788 -13.73 23.09 -66.34
N PHE A 789 -13.40 21.82 -66.53
CA PHE A 789 -13.07 20.86 -65.45
C PHE A 789 -11.62 20.35 -65.47
N GLY A 790 -10.79 20.82 -66.42
CA GLY A 790 -9.36 20.49 -66.49
C GLY A 790 -8.47 21.32 -65.56
N THR A 791 -9.03 22.36 -64.91
CA THR A 791 -8.32 23.24 -63.98
C THR A 791 -8.98 23.24 -62.60
N THR A 792 -9.03 22.10 -61.92
CA THR A 792 -9.35 22.07 -60.48
C THR A 792 -8.52 21.01 -59.77
N GLY A 793 -7.21 21.21 -59.75
CA GLY A 793 -6.43 20.94 -58.54
C GLY A 793 -6.20 22.30 -57.87
N HIS A 794 -6.67 22.48 -56.64
CA HIS A 794 -6.69 23.70 -55.81
C HIS A 794 -8.00 24.51 -55.87
N GLN A 795 -8.97 24.10 -55.03
CA GLN A 795 -9.95 25.05 -54.52
C GLN A 795 -9.30 25.91 -53.42
N GLY A 796 -8.92 27.13 -53.78
CA GLY A 796 -8.54 28.18 -52.84
C GLY A 796 -9.10 29.53 -53.29
N PHE A 797 -10.17 29.98 -52.62
CA PHE A 797 -10.71 31.34 -52.45
C PHE A 797 -10.80 32.37 -53.62
N PHE A 798 -10.44 32.07 -54.85
CA PHE A 798 -10.71 32.92 -56.02
C PHE A 798 -11.23 32.08 -57.19
N ALA A 799 -12.55 31.91 -57.29
CA ALA A 799 -13.19 31.34 -58.46
C ALA A 799 -12.96 32.27 -59.67
N LEU A 800 -12.12 31.85 -60.62
CA LEU A 800 -11.95 32.52 -61.91
C LEU A 800 -13.31 32.54 -62.63
N LYS A 801 -13.78 33.76 -62.96
CA LYS A 801 -15.08 34.01 -63.61
C LYS A 801 -15.24 33.15 -64.87
N SER A 802 -16.43 32.58 -65.03
CA SER A 802 -16.92 31.85 -66.22
C SER A 802 -16.68 32.59 -67.55
N SER A 803 -16.42 33.89 -67.51
CA SER A 803 -16.09 34.72 -68.67
C SER A 803 -14.82 34.29 -69.42
N LEU A 804 -13.80 33.71 -68.75
CA LEU A 804 -12.55 33.35 -69.45
C LEU A 804 -12.70 32.09 -70.33
N ALA A 805 -13.41 31.08 -69.83
CA ALA A 805 -13.70 29.85 -70.58
C ALA A 805 -14.70 30.11 -71.72
N VAL A 806 -15.70 30.97 -71.48
CA VAL A 806 -16.62 31.43 -72.53
C VAL A 806 -15.87 32.23 -73.59
N ASN A 807 -14.97 33.13 -73.22
CA ASN A 807 -14.13 33.87 -74.17
C ASN A 807 -13.17 32.95 -74.95
N GLN A 808 -12.58 31.93 -74.33
CA GLN A 808 -11.71 30.98 -75.04
C GLN A 808 -12.50 30.08 -75.99
N SER A 809 -13.71 29.65 -75.61
CA SER A 809 -14.62 28.93 -76.49
C SER A 809 -15.06 29.80 -77.67
N GLN A 810 -15.41 31.06 -77.42
CA GLN A 810 -15.78 32.03 -78.46
C GLN A 810 -14.59 32.33 -79.39
N ASN A 811 -13.38 32.50 -78.87
CA ASN A 811 -12.19 32.69 -79.69
C ASN A 811 -11.86 31.44 -80.55
N LEU A 812 -12.09 30.23 -80.02
CA LEU A 812 -11.90 28.99 -80.78
C LEU A 812 -12.97 28.85 -81.89
N GLU A 813 -14.22 29.19 -81.56
CA GLU A 813 -15.34 29.24 -82.50
C GLU A 813 -15.11 30.29 -83.59
N GLU A 814 -14.63 31.49 -83.24
CA GLU A 814 -14.23 32.54 -84.18
C GLU A 814 -13.03 32.14 -85.03
N SER A 815 -12.03 31.47 -84.46
CA SER A 815 -10.87 30.95 -85.22
C SER A 815 -11.29 29.85 -86.20
N LEU A 816 -12.20 28.96 -85.80
CA LEU A 816 -12.71 27.89 -86.66
C LEU A 816 -13.66 28.42 -87.75
N ASN A 817 -14.47 29.43 -87.43
CA ASN A 817 -15.43 30.06 -88.34
C ASN A 817 -14.78 31.07 -89.31
N SER A 818 -13.76 31.83 -88.89
CA SER A 818 -13.06 32.79 -89.77
C SER A 818 -12.34 32.09 -90.93
N GLU A 819 -11.76 30.92 -90.69
CA GLU A 819 -11.20 30.06 -91.72
C GLU A 819 -12.26 29.38 -92.62
N LEU A 820 -13.55 29.36 -92.24
CA LEU A 820 -14.65 28.85 -93.10
C LEU A 820 -15.12 29.90 -94.12
N GLY A 821 -14.89 31.20 -93.85
CA GLY A 821 -15.33 32.30 -94.72
C GLY A 821 -14.29 32.77 -95.75
N GLN A 822 -13.02 32.39 -95.63
CA GLN A 822 -11.94 32.84 -96.51
C GLN A 822 -11.55 31.80 -97.56
N LYS A 823 -12.34 31.74 -98.66
CA LYS A 823 -11.92 31.47 -100.05
C LYS A 823 -13.17 31.15 -100.90
N ASN A 824 -14.03 32.16 -101.06
CA ASN A 824 -14.89 32.28 -102.23
C ASN A 824 -14.42 33.52 -103.02
N CYS A 825 -13.38 33.30 -103.82
CA CYS A 825 -13.11 34.04 -105.06
C CYS A 825 -12.91 33.00 -106.15
#